data_AF-A0A1I7FY70-F1
#
_entry.id   AF-A0A1I7FY70-F1
#
_cell.length_a   1.000
_cell.length_b   1.000
_cell.length_c   1.000
_cell.angle_alpha   90.00
_cell.angle_beta   90.00
_cell.angle_gamma   90.00
#
_symmetry.space_group_name_H-M   'P 1'
#
loop_
_entity.id
_entity.type
_entity.pdbx_description
1 polymer ?
#
loop_
_entity_poly.entity_id
_entity_poly.type
_entity_poly.pdbx_seq_one_letter_code
_entity_poly.pdbx_strand_id
1 'polypeptide(L)'
;MRNPEGETATNAPNHRFWQSLGAGLLLLACLCVGLALWSSQRQAAIQGPWGLAVLPGNHVWLSVNDALWRLDAQGQRQQVVPAAQAGLAGSAGILAAHPEGHLVAWSRHSPVLHVLSATDARPLHTLTPAWPAALQRHGDNAIRFAFAPDGRVAIATGGGHAVALFGPQGQHLGTTPEDTYRFTNGLWWEDGHWWTTDTNRPALVRLDDAHLAPVQRIELLQQQGRWRFVEDAIAPYRPPGATATPAGTLVRLDGGMQAGHVVDVWPDGRQTPYPLPPGSSALEPRALARLNADLLVVDGASFRILRYGPDRQWLGEWGDDGVRATLQAQQAAIGWWRAGYYASLAGAVLWFVLGLACALRAQKIQAQAQLRAHRPDLAQRPCDTLGIAGQALPTPWQQARLLLRLNLPFLPWILLALLLPRALRDLLPLLLASQPGRIALAVLLPVLMLPILVWLLRDASRRSQTDPAFEPLVNLRALRLLARPGLFWPHSQAGEMPRETLVLGLRWVVLTNQRLLVFKANARDARLNLACPRGTIRKARAVALRHGPRWYHRVQGWLVPGAVYLRLVLADGRTVEGTASCAQTAHRIVALVRNVPAPAAPSGTQPTTPADRRRALRDALVSFVVPGVGQYLQRRRGTALVVFTIWGALLLPGAYVAWAAWWPAKDVSLPCACSWRSRC
;
A
#
# COMPACT_ATOMS: atom_id res chain seq x y z
N MET A 1 49.22 15.38 56.87
CA MET A 1 48.07 14.49 56.64
C MET A 1 47.13 15.19 55.67
N ARG A 2 47.07 14.72 54.41
CA ARG A 2 46.18 15.25 53.36
C ARG A 2 44.92 14.40 53.34
N ASN A 3 43.74 15.03 53.43
CA ASN A 3 42.46 14.40 53.15
C ASN A 3 42.23 14.37 51.62
N PRO A 4 41.83 13.23 51.04
CA PRO A 4 41.38 13.15 49.66
C PRO A 4 39.84 13.17 49.65
N GLU A 5 39.24 14.30 49.29
CA GLU A 5 37.85 14.34 48.82
C GLU A 5 37.83 15.02 47.46
N GLY A 6 37.86 14.19 46.42
CA GLY A 6 37.87 14.66 45.05
C GLY A 6 37.80 13.48 44.11
N GLU A 7 36.71 12.72 44.12
CA GLU A 7 36.24 11.98 42.94
C GLU A 7 34.86 11.36 43.18
N THR A 8 34.05 11.35 42.11
CA THR A 8 32.69 10.75 41.96
C THR A 8 31.48 11.69 41.96
N ALA A 9 31.57 12.82 41.24
CA ALA A 9 30.41 13.35 40.53
C ALA A 9 29.99 12.33 39.45
N THR A 10 29.08 11.43 39.79
CA THR A 10 28.51 10.42 38.90
C THR A 10 27.85 11.10 37.69
N ASN A 11 28.42 10.90 36.50
CA ASN A 11 27.86 11.30 35.20
C ASN A 11 26.50 10.62 34.97
N ALA A 12 25.43 11.19 35.51
CA ALA A 12 24.08 10.80 35.15
C ALA A 12 23.85 11.21 33.68
N PRO A 13 23.49 10.27 32.77
CA PRO A 13 23.33 10.58 31.37
C PRO A 13 22.29 11.68 31.17
N ASN A 14 22.72 12.80 30.60
CA ASN A 14 21.96 14.02 30.54
C ASN A 14 20.74 13.83 29.62
N HIS A 15 19.52 14.04 30.12
CA HIS A 15 18.27 13.87 29.37
C HIS A 15 18.30 14.54 27.98
N ARG A 16 18.91 15.73 27.91
CA ARG A 16 19.08 16.52 26.67
C ARG A 16 19.90 15.77 25.61
N PHE A 17 20.91 15.00 26.00
CA PHE A 17 21.74 14.23 25.07
C PHE A 17 20.91 13.19 24.30
N TRP A 18 20.12 12.37 25.01
CA TRP A 18 19.29 11.34 24.38
C TRP A 18 18.17 11.93 23.52
N GLN A 19 17.66 13.11 23.88
CA GLN A 19 16.71 13.83 23.04
C GLN A 19 17.34 14.33 21.74
N SER A 20 18.50 14.98 21.81
CA SER A 20 19.21 15.48 20.62
C SER A 20 19.65 14.34 19.71
N LEU A 21 20.18 13.25 20.27
CA LEU A 21 20.53 12.04 19.52
C LEU A 21 19.30 11.44 18.84
N GLY A 22 18.19 11.28 19.58
CA GLY A 22 16.94 10.78 19.01
C GLY A 22 16.40 11.65 17.87
N ALA A 23 16.48 12.98 18.00
CA ALA A 23 16.10 13.91 16.94
C ALA A 23 17.01 13.80 15.70
N GLY A 24 18.32 13.68 15.89
CA GLY A 24 19.29 13.46 14.80
C GLY A 24 19.02 12.17 14.03
N LEU A 25 18.73 11.06 14.74
CA LEU A 25 18.39 9.78 14.11
C LEU A 25 17.06 9.84 13.34
N LEU A 26 16.06 10.57 13.85
CA LEU A 26 14.81 10.79 13.10
C LEU A 26 15.03 11.64 11.84
N LEU A 27 15.93 12.61 11.89
CA LEU A 27 16.30 13.41 10.72
C LEU A 27 16.99 12.55 9.66
N LEU A 28 17.90 11.65 10.06
CA LEU A 28 18.48 10.64 9.17
C LEU A 28 17.42 9.73 8.54
N ALA A 29 16.40 9.31 9.31
CA ALA A 29 15.30 8.54 8.76
C ALA A 29 14.54 9.31 7.65
N CYS A 30 14.29 10.61 7.85
CA CYS A 30 13.67 11.45 6.83
C CYS A 30 14.54 11.60 5.58
N LEU A 31 15.86 11.77 5.74
CA LEU A 31 16.80 11.82 4.61
C LEU A 31 16.78 10.52 3.80
N CYS A 32 16.76 9.37 4.48
CA CYS A 32 16.63 8.07 3.82
C CYS A 32 15.30 7.93 3.06
N VAL A 33 14.19 8.45 3.58
CA VAL A 33 12.92 8.51 2.83
C VAL A 33 13.06 9.39 1.58
N GLY A 34 13.70 10.55 1.70
CA GLY A 34 13.98 11.43 0.56
C GLY A 34 14.82 10.73 -0.52
N LEU A 35 15.87 10.01 -0.12
CA LEU A 35 16.71 9.21 -1.03
C LEU A 35 15.93 8.05 -1.68
N ALA A 36 15.02 7.40 -0.95
CA ALA A 36 14.15 6.39 -1.53
C ALA A 36 13.24 6.99 -2.62
N LEU A 37 12.58 8.12 -2.34
CA LEU A 37 11.74 8.81 -3.32
C LEU A 37 12.53 9.25 -4.55
N TRP A 38 13.72 9.81 -4.34
CA TRP A 38 14.60 10.21 -5.43
C TRP A 38 15.06 9.02 -6.27
N SER A 39 15.42 7.90 -5.64
CA SER A 39 15.81 6.68 -6.36
C SER A 39 14.66 6.11 -7.18
N SER A 40 13.42 6.16 -6.64
CA SER A 40 12.21 5.76 -7.36
C SER A 40 12.00 6.64 -8.61
N GLN A 41 12.12 7.96 -8.47
CA GLN A 41 12.00 8.90 -9.60
C GLN A 41 13.07 8.64 -10.67
N ARG A 42 14.33 8.39 -10.25
CA ARG A 42 15.42 8.06 -11.19
C ARG A 42 15.18 6.73 -11.90
N GLN A 43 14.67 5.73 -11.20
CA GLN A 43 14.27 4.47 -11.81
C GLN A 43 13.16 4.67 -12.85
N ALA A 44 12.12 5.45 -12.53
CA ALA A 44 10.98 5.67 -13.41
C ALA A 44 11.28 6.50 -14.65
N ALA A 45 12.29 7.38 -14.58
CA ALA A 45 12.78 8.10 -15.74
C ALA A 45 13.44 7.18 -16.79
N ILE A 46 13.88 5.97 -16.39
CA ILE A 46 14.44 4.98 -17.30
C ILE A 46 13.32 4.11 -17.86
N GLN A 47 12.81 4.49 -19.03
CA GLN A 47 11.80 3.73 -19.76
C GLN A 47 12.42 2.70 -20.70
N GLY A 48 13.63 2.98 -21.21
CA GLY A 48 14.32 2.17 -22.21
C GLY A 48 13.73 2.33 -23.61
N PRO A 49 14.02 1.38 -24.51
CA PRO A 49 13.47 1.41 -25.86
C PRO A 49 11.96 1.11 -25.83
N TRP A 50 11.19 1.84 -26.64
CA TRP A 50 9.74 1.74 -26.68
C TRP A 50 9.19 1.71 -28.10
N GLY A 51 9.07 2.87 -28.76
CA GLY A 51 8.57 2.97 -30.13
C GLY A 51 9.63 2.63 -31.17
N LEU A 52 9.22 1.97 -32.25
CA LEU A 52 10.07 1.59 -33.38
C LEU A 52 9.36 1.90 -34.71
N ALA A 53 10.08 2.51 -35.65
CA ALA A 53 9.62 2.68 -37.02
C ALA A 53 10.77 2.47 -38.00
N VAL A 54 10.48 1.81 -39.12
CA VAL A 54 11.39 1.68 -40.25
C VAL A 54 10.83 2.52 -41.39
N LEU A 55 11.63 3.49 -41.85
CA LEU A 55 11.28 4.40 -42.93
C LEU A 55 11.81 3.89 -44.28
N PRO A 56 11.31 4.43 -45.41
CA PRO A 56 11.91 4.19 -46.72
C PRO A 56 13.42 4.43 -46.72
N GLY A 57 14.17 3.60 -47.44
CA GLY A 57 15.64 3.62 -47.41
C GLY A 57 16.26 2.88 -46.21
N ASN A 58 15.47 2.11 -45.45
CA ASN A 58 15.92 1.29 -44.32
C ASN A 58 16.54 2.08 -43.17
N HIS A 59 16.11 3.33 -42.98
CA HIS A 59 16.41 4.08 -41.77
C HIS A 59 15.49 3.67 -40.64
N VAL A 60 16.07 3.36 -39.48
CA VAL A 60 15.31 2.91 -38.31
C VAL A 60 15.29 4.02 -37.28
N TRP A 61 14.10 4.37 -36.81
CA TRP A 61 13.89 5.29 -35.71
C TRP A 61 13.42 4.54 -34.49
N LEU A 62 14.09 4.77 -33.37
CA LEU A 62 13.83 4.13 -32.09
C LEU A 62 13.62 5.21 -31.03
N SER A 63 12.52 5.14 -30.27
CA SER A 63 12.36 5.95 -29.08
C SER A 63 13.02 5.28 -27.89
N VAL A 64 13.88 6.00 -27.18
CA VAL A 64 14.57 5.56 -25.96
C VAL A 64 14.50 6.65 -24.91
N ASN A 65 13.74 6.42 -23.84
CA ASN A 65 13.39 7.46 -22.85
C ASN A 65 12.86 8.73 -23.56
N ASP A 66 13.32 9.92 -23.15
CA ASP A 66 12.96 11.20 -23.76
C ASP A 66 13.81 11.56 -25.00
N ALA A 67 14.17 10.59 -25.83
CA ALA A 67 14.92 10.81 -27.07
C ALA A 67 14.48 9.88 -28.22
N LEU A 68 14.74 10.35 -29.45
CA LEU A 68 14.60 9.62 -30.69
C LEU A 68 15.99 9.33 -31.24
N TRP A 69 16.29 8.06 -31.50
CA TRP A 69 17.55 7.62 -32.08
C TRP A 69 17.32 7.26 -33.53
N ARG A 70 18.15 7.80 -34.42
CA ARG A 70 18.21 7.38 -35.82
C ARG A 70 19.33 6.37 -35.98
N LEU A 71 19.01 5.24 -36.56
CA LEU A 71 19.94 4.17 -36.87
C LEU A 71 19.88 3.83 -38.36
N ASP A 72 20.99 3.34 -38.90
CA ASP A 72 21.01 2.73 -40.23
C ASP A 72 20.46 1.30 -40.21
N ALA A 73 20.46 0.65 -41.38
CA ALA A 73 19.97 -0.72 -41.53
C ALA A 73 20.80 -1.76 -40.73
N GLN A 74 22.06 -1.46 -40.45
CA GLN A 74 22.97 -2.30 -39.68
C GLN A 74 22.82 -2.07 -38.16
N GLY A 75 22.10 -1.03 -37.76
CA GLY A 75 21.87 -0.67 -36.37
C GLY A 75 22.96 0.22 -35.78
N GLN A 76 23.77 0.88 -36.60
CA GLN A 76 24.68 1.92 -36.12
C GLN A 76 23.90 3.20 -35.83
N ARG A 77 24.14 3.80 -34.66
CA ARG A 77 23.46 5.04 -34.26
C ARG A 77 24.07 6.24 -34.96
N GLN A 78 23.29 6.86 -35.85
CA GLN A 78 23.68 8.04 -36.61
C GLN A 78 23.36 9.33 -35.86
N GLN A 79 22.25 9.37 -35.12
CA GLN A 79 21.80 10.58 -34.45
C GLN A 79 21.00 10.27 -33.18
N VAL A 80 21.05 11.20 -32.22
CA VAL A 80 20.17 11.24 -31.04
C VAL A 80 19.52 12.62 -30.99
N VAL A 81 18.19 12.66 -31.01
CA VAL A 81 17.39 13.88 -30.96
C VAL A 81 16.55 13.86 -29.68
N PRO A 82 16.76 14.77 -28.72
CA PRO A 82 15.90 14.92 -27.56
C PRO A 82 14.44 15.14 -27.97
N ALA A 83 13.49 14.50 -27.28
CA ALA A 83 12.06 14.57 -27.59
C ALA A 83 11.55 16.02 -27.63
N ALA A 84 12.04 16.88 -26.73
CA ALA A 84 11.71 18.31 -26.71
C ALA A 84 12.16 19.05 -27.99
N GLN A 85 13.30 18.68 -28.58
CA GLN A 85 13.75 19.26 -29.86
C GLN A 85 12.89 18.81 -31.04
N ALA A 86 12.34 17.59 -30.96
CA ALA A 86 11.34 17.07 -31.90
C ALA A 86 9.91 17.62 -31.64
N GLY A 87 9.76 18.59 -30.73
CA GLY A 87 8.46 19.21 -30.41
C GLY A 87 7.52 18.34 -29.59
N LEU A 88 8.02 17.25 -28.97
CA LEU A 88 7.22 16.33 -28.17
C LEU A 88 7.21 16.77 -26.70
N ALA A 89 6.07 16.61 -26.03
CA ALA A 89 5.91 16.91 -24.60
C ALA A 89 6.58 15.88 -23.67
N GLY A 90 7.02 14.74 -24.21
CA GLY A 90 7.74 13.68 -23.51
C GLY A 90 8.13 12.55 -24.46
N SER A 91 8.58 11.43 -23.91
CA SER A 91 8.88 10.19 -24.63
C SER A 91 7.80 9.81 -25.67
N ALA A 92 8.27 9.38 -26.86
CA ALA A 92 7.40 8.95 -27.94
C ALA A 92 6.96 7.49 -27.72
N GLY A 93 5.68 7.30 -27.43
CA GLY A 93 5.10 5.98 -27.19
C GLY A 93 4.85 5.18 -28.47
N ILE A 94 4.67 5.87 -29.60
CA ILE A 94 4.37 5.25 -30.89
C ILE A 94 5.12 5.99 -31.98
N LEU A 95 5.79 5.23 -32.86
CA LEU A 95 6.40 5.71 -34.08
C LEU A 95 5.75 5.01 -35.29
N ALA A 96 5.65 5.73 -36.41
CA ALA A 96 5.24 5.16 -37.70
C ALA A 96 5.91 5.90 -38.86
N ALA A 97 5.93 5.26 -40.03
CA ALA A 97 6.31 5.93 -41.28
C ALA A 97 5.07 6.60 -41.90
N HIS A 98 5.22 7.85 -42.31
CA HIS A 98 4.28 8.53 -43.20
C HIS A 98 4.49 8.04 -44.64
N PRO A 99 3.45 7.94 -45.49
CA PRO A 99 3.59 7.56 -46.89
C PRO A 99 4.55 8.46 -47.71
N GLU A 100 4.69 9.73 -47.33
CA GLU A 100 5.67 10.66 -47.95
C GLU A 100 7.11 10.43 -47.47
N GLY A 101 7.36 9.40 -46.67
CA GLY A 101 8.69 9.06 -46.15
C GLY A 101 9.10 9.86 -44.92
N HIS A 102 8.17 10.54 -44.25
CA HIS A 102 8.42 11.25 -42.98
C HIS A 102 8.26 10.34 -41.76
N LEU A 103 8.83 10.74 -40.62
CA LEU A 103 8.62 10.06 -39.35
C LEU A 103 7.38 10.66 -38.68
N VAL A 104 6.48 9.83 -38.17
CA VAL A 104 5.36 10.28 -37.33
C VAL A 104 5.59 9.79 -35.91
N ALA A 105 5.57 10.72 -34.96
CA ALA A 105 5.73 10.44 -33.54
C ALA A 105 4.52 10.89 -32.74
N TRP A 106 4.14 10.06 -31.77
CA TRP A 106 3.11 10.40 -30.79
C TRP A 106 3.66 10.23 -29.39
N SER A 107 3.45 11.26 -28.56
CA SER A 107 3.74 11.23 -27.13
C SER A 107 2.46 10.94 -26.35
N ARG A 108 2.60 10.20 -25.24
CA ARG A 108 1.47 9.82 -24.41
C ARG A 108 0.71 11.05 -23.90
N HIS A 109 -0.62 10.98 -23.87
CA HIS A 109 -1.51 12.08 -23.45
C HIS A 109 -1.49 13.29 -24.39
N SER A 110 -0.91 13.14 -25.59
CA SER A 110 -1.03 14.13 -26.65
C SER A 110 -2.25 13.82 -27.54
N PRO A 111 -3.13 14.78 -27.83
CA PRO A 111 -4.20 14.61 -28.79
C PRO A 111 -3.74 14.75 -30.25
N VAL A 112 -2.45 15.01 -30.49
CA VAL A 112 -1.89 15.32 -31.82
C VAL A 112 -0.78 14.35 -32.22
N LEU A 113 -0.61 14.16 -33.54
CA LEU A 113 0.51 13.43 -34.13
C LEU A 113 1.54 14.43 -34.69
N HIS A 114 2.81 14.23 -34.36
CA HIS A 114 3.88 15.09 -34.87
C HIS A 114 4.50 14.45 -36.12
N VAL A 115 4.44 15.16 -37.24
CA VAL A 115 5.13 14.77 -38.47
C VAL A 115 6.49 15.43 -38.49
N LEU A 116 7.52 14.59 -38.53
CA LEU A 116 8.92 14.93 -38.34
C LEU A 116 9.71 14.56 -39.59
N SER A 117 10.75 15.34 -39.87
CA SER A 117 11.72 15.03 -40.92
C SER A 117 12.40 13.69 -40.65
N ALA A 118 12.49 12.86 -41.69
CA ALA A 118 13.16 11.57 -41.63
C ALA A 118 14.66 11.65 -41.34
N THR A 119 15.28 12.80 -41.64
CA THR A 119 16.73 12.98 -41.58
C THR A 119 17.20 13.36 -40.18
N ASP A 120 16.50 14.32 -39.56
CA ASP A 120 16.94 15.03 -38.35
C ASP A 120 15.85 15.14 -37.27
N ALA A 121 14.68 14.52 -37.48
CA ALA A 121 13.50 14.61 -36.61
C ALA A 121 13.04 16.03 -36.29
N ARG A 122 13.40 17.03 -37.13
CA ARG A 122 12.84 18.38 -36.97
C ARG A 122 11.33 18.35 -37.20
N PRO A 123 10.54 19.09 -36.41
CA PRO A 123 9.10 19.22 -36.64
C PRO A 123 8.83 19.80 -38.04
N LEU A 124 8.00 19.12 -38.82
CA LEU A 124 7.51 19.64 -40.11
C LEU A 124 6.13 20.26 -39.94
N HIS A 125 5.20 19.50 -39.36
CA HIS A 125 3.86 19.96 -39.00
C HIS A 125 3.24 19.03 -37.96
N THR A 126 2.06 19.40 -37.48
CA THR A 126 1.28 18.64 -36.50
C THR A 126 -0.07 18.30 -37.09
N LEU A 127 -0.40 17.01 -37.11
CA LEU A 127 -1.72 16.51 -37.48
C LEU A 127 -2.59 16.50 -36.23
N THR A 128 -3.70 17.24 -36.27
CA THR A 128 -4.68 17.29 -35.18
C THR A 128 -5.95 16.57 -35.63
N PRO A 129 -6.16 15.31 -35.22
CA PRO A 129 -7.38 14.59 -35.58
C PRO A 129 -8.61 15.29 -34.99
N ALA A 130 -9.58 15.59 -35.85
CA ALA A 130 -10.86 16.20 -35.49
C ALA A 130 -11.78 15.13 -34.90
N TRP A 131 -11.52 14.72 -33.65
CA TRP A 131 -12.24 13.64 -33.00
C TRP A 131 -13.77 13.88 -32.94
N PRO A 132 -14.60 12.88 -33.29
CA PRO A 132 -16.04 12.99 -33.09
C PRO A 132 -16.36 13.06 -31.60
N ALA A 133 -17.49 13.70 -31.24
CA ALA A 133 -17.86 13.98 -29.85
C ALA A 133 -17.83 12.75 -28.92
N ALA A 134 -18.22 11.57 -29.44
CA ALA A 134 -18.21 10.32 -28.69
C ALA A 134 -16.79 9.85 -28.29
N LEU A 135 -15.76 10.20 -29.09
CA LEU A 135 -14.37 9.78 -28.89
C LEU A 135 -13.45 10.91 -28.40
N GLN A 136 -13.94 12.15 -28.32
CA GLN A 136 -13.11 13.31 -27.97
C GLN A 136 -12.37 13.15 -26.63
N ARG A 137 -13.01 12.57 -25.62
CA ARG A 137 -12.41 12.27 -24.30
C ARG A 137 -11.36 11.16 -24.32
N HIS A 138 -11.21 10.46 -25.43
CA HIS A 138 -10.27 9.35 -25.63
C HIS A 138 -9.17 9.68 -26.65
N GLY A 139 -9.24 10.84 -27.29
CA GLY A 139 -8.32 11.23 -28.36
C GLY A 139 -6.88 11.47 -27.91
N ASP A 140 -6.65 11.77 -26.64
CA ASP A 140 -5.34 11.88 -25.99
C ASP A 140 -4.77 10.52 -25.53
N ASN A 141 -5.55 9.44 -25.69
CA ASN A 141 -5.20 8.08 -25.31
C ASN A 141 -5.25 7.14 -26.52
N ALA A 142 -4.70 7.59 -27.65
CA ALA A 142 -4.43 6.73 -28.79
C ALA A 142 -3.53 5.56 -28.37
N ILE A 143 -3.87 4.34 -28.80
CA ILE A 143 -3.06 3.14 -28.55
C ILE A 143 -2.19 2.81 -29.76
N ARG A 144 -2.73 2.98 -30.97
CA ARG A 144 -2.00 2.77 -32.22
C ARG A 144 -2.56 3.64 -33.34
N PHE A 145 -1.74 3.91 -34.36
CA PHE A 145 -2.16 4.50 -35.61
C PHE A 145 -1.37 3.92 -36.78
N ALA A 146 -1.97 3.97 -37.97
CA ALA A 146 -1.38 3.56 -39.23
C ALA A 146 -1.85 4.46 -40.37
N PHE A 147 -1.05 4.57 -41.42
CA PHE A 147 -1.34 5.39 -42.59
C PHE A 147 -1.64 4.53 -43.82
N ALA A 148 -2.58 4.99 -44.64
CA ALA A 148 -2.77 4.53 -46.00
C ALA A 148 -1.84 5.30 -46.96
N PRO A 149 -1.59 4.79 -48.18
CA PRO A 149 -0.73 5.45 -49.16
C PRO A 149 -1.17 6.86 -49.57
N ASP A 150 -2.46 7.18 -49.44
CA ASP A 150 -3.04 8.48 -49.75
C ASP A 150 -2.96 9.51 -48.61
N GLY A 151 -2.31 9.15 -47.50
CA GLY A 151 -2.15 10.02 -46.33
C GLY A 151 -3.30 9.94 -45.32
N ARG A 152 -4.37 9.17 -45.58
CA ARG A 152 -5.37 8.90 -44.54
C ARG A 152 -4.74 8.16 -43.37
N VAL A 153 -5.22 8.45 -42.16
CA VAL A 153 -4.73 7.83 -40.92
C VAL A 153 -5.87 7.20 -40.16
N ALA A 154 -5.72 5.93 -39.80
CA ALA A 154 -6.59 5.27 -38.84
C ALA A 154 -5.94 5.29 -37.46
N ILE A 155 -6.73 5.59 -36.42
CA ILE A 155 -6.26 5.68 -35.03
C ILE A 155 -7.14 4.80 -34.14
N ALA A 156 -6.52 3.84 -33.46
CA ALA A 156 -7.14 2.99 -32.45
C ALA A 156 -7.16 3.71 -31.09
N THR A 157 -8.33 3.76 -30.45
CA THR A 157 -8.52 4.39 -29.14
C THR A 157 -8.63 3.36 -28.03
N GLY A 158 -8.00 3.62 -26.89
CA GLY A 158 -8.04 2.69 -25.77
C GLY A 158 -9.39 2.62 -25.09
N GLY A 159 -9.80 3.72 -24.45
CA GLY A 159 -11.08 3.78 -23.73
C GLY A 159 -12.31 3.96 -24.62
N GLY A 160 -12.11 4.28 -25.90
CA GLY A 160 -13.20 4.48 -26.87
C GLY A 160 -13.65 3.20 -27.57
N HIS A 161 -12.89 2.11 -27.43
CA HIS A 161 -13.19 0.79 -28.02
C HIS A 161 -13.44 0.81 -29.53
N ALA A 162 -12.81 1.75 -30.24
CA ALA A 162 -13.06 2.01 -31.65
C ALA A 162 -11.78 2.39 -32.39
N VAL A 163 -11.80 2.19 -33.72
CA VAL A 163 -10.85 2.79 -34.66
C VAL A 163 -11.56 3.92 -35.39
N ALA A 164 -10.93 5.10 -35.42
CA ALA A 164 -11.41 6.25 -36.18
C ALA A 164 -10.49 6.54 -37.38
N LEU A 165 -11.09 6.82 -38.53
CA LEU A 165 -10.40 7.19 -39.77
C LEU A 165 -10.42 8.71 -39.94
N PHE A 166 -9.26 9.26 -40.32
CA PHE A 166 -9.10 10.67 -40.62
C PHE A 166 -8.45 10.87 -41.98
N GLY A 167 -8.80 11.97 -42.63
CA GLY A 167 -8.13 12.42 -43.83
C GLY A 167 -6.72 12.95 -43.57
N PRO A 168 -5.94 13.25 -44.62
CA PRO A 168 -4.56 13.71 -44.49
C PRO A 168 -4.41 15.02 -43.70
N GLN A 169 -5.49 15.82 -43.60
CA GLN A 169 -5.53 17.07 -42.84
C GLN A 169 -6.16 16.91 -41.44
N GLY A 170 -6.52 15.67 -41.04
CA GLY A 170 -7.06 15.35 -39.72
C GLY A 170 -8.59 15.44 -39.65
N GLN A 171 -9.28 15.71 -40.75
CA GLN A 171 -10.74 15.67 -40.82
C GLN A 171 -11.27 14.25 -40.56
N HIS A 172 -12.29 14.10 -39.72
CA HIS A 172 -12.90 12.80 -39.47
C HIS A 172 -13.63 12.28 -40.71
N LEU A 173 -13.41 11.01 -41.04
CA LEU A 173 -14.00 10.33 -42.20
C LEU A 173 -14.91 9.18 -41.79
N GLY A 174 -14.62 8.50 -40.69
CA GLY A 174 -15.39 7.34 -40.27
C GLY A 174 -14.93 6.75 -38.95
N THR A 175 -15.73 5.84 -38.40
CA THR A 175 -15.41 5.10 -37.17
C THR A 175 -16.02 3.71 -37.28
N THR A 176 -15.32 2.72 -36.74
CA THR A 176 -15.83 1.35 -36.68
C THR A 176 -17.18 1.27 -35.96
N PRO A 177 -18.08 0.36 -36.35
CA PRO A 177 -19.34 0.13 -35.64
C PRO A 177 -19.14 -0.17 -34.15
N GLU A 178 -20.17 0.08 -33.34
CA GLU A 178 -20.19 -0.34 -31.94
C GLU A 178 -19.99 -1.86 -31.81
N ASP A 179 -19.44 -2.29 -30.68
CA ASP A 179 -19.13 -3.69 -30.35
C ASP A 179 -18.15 -4.44 -31.27
N THR A 180 -17.56 -3.75 -32.27
CA THR A 180 -16.53 -4.33 -33.14
C THR A 180 -15.35 -4.87 -32.32
N TYR A 181 -14.95 -4.15 -31.27
CA TYR A 181 -13.88 -4.56 -30.35
C TYR A 181 -14.33 -4.44 -28.91
N ARG A 182 -13.71 -5.25 -28.04
CA ARG A 182 -13.62 -4.89 -26.62
C ARG A 182 -12.44 -3.96 -26.36
N PHE A 183 -11.32 -4.16 -27.03
CA PHE A 183 -10.16 -3.25 -27.09
C PHE A 183 -9.39 -3.55 -28.38
N THR A 184 -8.69 -2.57 -28.91
CA THR A 184 -7.83 -2.73 -30.09
C THR A 184 -6.47 -2.10 -29.84
N ASN A 185 -5.41 -2.90 -29.99
CA ASN A 185 -4.03 -2.50 -29.71
C ASN A 185 -3.09 -2.61 -30.92
N GLY A 186 -3.55 -3.21 -32.01
CA GLY A 186 -2.80 -3.36 -33.26
C GLY A 186 -3.57 -2.71 -34.40
N LEU A 187 -2.84 -2.05 -35.30
CA LEU A 187 -3.42 -1.37 -36.45
C LEU A 187 -2.36 -1.23 -37.55
N TRP A 188 -2.68 -1.70 -38.76
CA TRP A 188 -1.86 -1.48 -39.95
C TRP A 188 -2.73 -1.39 -41.20
N TRP A 189 -2.15 -0.91 -42.28
CA TRP A 189 -2.78 -0.89 -43.60
C TRP A 189 -2.07 -1.89 -44.51
N GLU A 190 -2.82 -2.69 -45.25
CA GLU A 190 -2.28 -3.62 -46.25
C GLU A 190 -3.31 -3.93 -47.33
N ASP A 191 -2.89 -3.97 -48.60
CA ASP A 191 -3.72 -4.35 -49.75
C ASP A 191 -5.07 -3.62 -49.85
N GLY A 192 -5.08 -2.32 -49.55
CA GLY A 192 -6.31 -1.51 -49.60
C GLY A 192 -7.26 -1.77 -48.43
N HIS A 193 -6.83 -2.44 -47.37
CA HIS A 193 -7.66 -2.75 -46.20
C HIS A 193 -6.97 -2.32 -44.90
N TRP A 194 -7.79 -1.97 -43.92
CA TRP A 194 -7.29 -1.73 -42.56
C TRP A 194 -7.36 -3.01 -41.77
N TRP A 195 -6.28 -3.37 -41.11
CA TRP A 195 -6.21 -4.54 -40.26
C TRP A 195 -5.99 -4.12 -38.82
N THR A 196 -6.66 -4.81 -37.92
CA THR A 196 -6.61 -4.49 -36.50
C THR A 196 -6.77 -5.74 -35.64
N THR A 197 -6.62 -5.57 -34.33
CA THR A 197 -6.73 -6.64 -33.34
C THR A 197 -7.94 -6.43 -32.44
N ASP A 198 -8.55 -7.53 -32.01
CA ASP A 198 -9.46 -7.53 -30.86
C ASP A 198 -8.72 -8.12 -29.67
N THR A 199 -8.20 -7.25 -28.80
CA THR A 199 -7.24 -7.59 -27.75
C THR A 199 -7.77 -8.60 -26.75
N ASN A 200 -9.04 -8.48 -26.35
CA ASN A 200 -9.65 -9.30 -25.29
C ASN A 200 -10.52 -10.43 -25.83
N ARG A 201 -10.94 -10.37 -27.10
CA ARG A 201 -11.54 -11.49 -27.84
C ARG A 201 -10.57 -11.83 -28.97
N PRO A 202 -9.46 -12.53 -28.67
CA PRO A 202 -8.26 -12.54 -29.52
C PRO A 202 -8.57 -12.87 -30.97
N ALA A 203 -8.57 -11.85 -31.81
CA ALA A 203 -8.84 -11.96 -33.24
C ALA A 203 -8.03 -10.95 -34.04
N LEU A 204 -7.78 -11.27 -35.30
CA LEU A 204 -7.49 -10.27 -36.32
C LEU A 204 -8.80 -9.87 -37.00
N VAL A 205 -9.00 -8.57 -37.18
CA VAL A 205 -10.18 -8.02 -37.85
C VAL A 205 -9.72 -7.19 -39.04
N ARG A 206 -10.22 -7.52 -40.22
CA ARG A 206 -10.01 -6.78 -41.44
C ARG A 206 -11.22 -5.88 -41.67
N LEU A 207 -10.97 -4.62 -41.97
CA LEU A 207 -11.97 -3.58 -42.19
C LEU A 207 -11.89 -3.10 -43.64
N ASP A 208 -13.02 -2.72 -44.20
CA ASP A 208 -13.04 -2.05 -45.50
C ASP A 208 -12.40 -0.66 -45.41
N ASP A 209 -11.90 -0.19 -46.55
CA ASP A 209 -11.17 1.06 -46.66
C ASP A 209 -12.03 2.31 -46.43
N ALA A 210 -13.30 2.26 -46.83
CA ALA A 210 -14.15 3.44 -46.94
C ALA A 210 -14.90 3.73 -45.63
N HIS A 211 -15.40 2.70 -44.95
CA HIS A 211 -16.32 2.84 -43.82
C HIS A 211 -15.81 2.23 -42.52
N LEU A 212 -14.65 1.56 -42.54
CA LEU A 212 -14.13 0.77 -41.41
C LEU A 212 -15.12 -0.31 -40.91
N ALA A 213 -15.99 -0.82 -41.77
CA ALA A 213 -16.86 -1.94 -41.46
C ALA A 213 -16.08 -3.26 -41.50
N PRO A 214 -16.32 -4.20 -40.55
CA PRO A 214 -15.66 -5.50 -40.56
C PRO A 214 -16.02 -6.32 -41.79
N VAL A 215 -15.00 -6.71 -42.57
CA VAL A 215 -15.15 -7.58 -43.75
C VAL A 215 -14.65 -9.01 -43.50
N GLN A 216 -13.76 -9.19 -42.53
CA GLN A 216 -13.25 -10.50 -42.14
C GLN A 216 -12.83 -10.49 -40.68
N ARG A 217 -13.07 -11.60 -39.99
CA ARG A 217 -12.61 -11.83 -38.62
C ARG A 217 -11.96 -13.20 -38.53
N ILE A 218 -10.70 -13.23 -38.11
CA ILE A 218 -9.91 -14.45 -37.89
C ILE A 218 -9.78 -14.63 -36.39
N GLU A 219 -10.56 -15.53 -35.81
CA GLU A 219 -10.47 -15.89 -34.39
C GLU A 219 -9.18 -16.68 -34.13
N LEU A 220 -8.40 -16.27 -33.13
CA LEU A 220 -7.16 -16.95 -32.80
C LEU A 220 -7.45 -18.20 -31.98
N LEU A 221 -7.05 -19.37 -32.49
CA LEU A 221 -7.21 -20.64 -31.78
C LEU A 221 -6.43 -20.60 -30.46
N GLN A 222 -7.10 -20.90 -29.33
CA GLN A 222 -6.45 -20.96 -28.02
C GLN A 222 -5.46 -22.12 -27.96
N GLN A 223 -4.22 -21.90 -28.38
CA GLN A 223 -3.19 -22.94 -28.27
C GLN A 223 -2.62 -23.06 -26.85
N GLN A 224 -2.73 -22.04 -25.98
CA GLN A 224 -2.17 -22.06 -24.63
C GLN A 224 -2.95 -21.16 -23.65
N GLY A 225 -3.51 -21.72 -22.57
CA GLY A 225 -4.33 -20.99 -21.58
C GLY A 225 -3.63 -19.85 -20.83
N ARG A 226 -2.30 -19.73 -20.96
CA ARG A 226 -1.48 -18.64 -20.39
C ARG A 226 -1.58 -17.34 -21.18
N TRP A 227 -1.67 -17.40 -22.52
CA TRP A 227 -1.59 -16.22 -23.39
C TRP A 227 -2.99 -15.78 -23.79
N ARG A 228 -3.48 -14.72 -23.17
CA ARG A 228 -4.90 -14.33 -23.22
C ARG A 228 -5.18 -13.11 -24.08
N PHE A 229 -4.19 -12.24 -24.26
CA PHE A 229 -4.39 -10.94 -24.89
C PHE A 229 -3.51 -10.75 -26.12
N VAL A 230 -3.94 -9.85 -26.99
CA VAL A 230 -3.20 -9.40 -28.18
C VAL A 230 -2.81 -7.93 -28.01
N GLU A 231 -1.56 -7.59 -28.34
CA GLU A 231 -1.07 -6.22 -28.30
C GLU A 231 -0.71 -5.72 -29.70
N ASP A 232 0.54 -5.32 -29.94
CA ASP A 232 1.02 -4.76 -31.20
C ASP A 232 0.92 -5.81 -32.31
N ALA A 233 0.66 -5.33 -33.53
CA ALA A 233 0.51 -6.17 -34.70
C ALA A 233 0.91 -5.39 -35.96
N ILE A 234 1.53 -6.09 -36.89
CA ILE A 234 2.01 -5.54 -38.15
C ILE A 234 1.69 -6.49 -39.31
N ALA A 235 1.81 -5.95 -40.52
CA ALA A 235 1.74 -6.72 -41.75
C ALA A 235 2.73 -7.90 -41.73
N PRO A 236 2.31 -9.07 -42.24
CA PRO A 236 3.16 -10.25 -42.31
C PRO A 236 4.25 -10.08 -43.38
N TYR A 237 5.36 -10.81 -43.26
CA TYR A 237 6.28 -10.95 -44.39
C TYR A 237 5.68 -11.92 -45.42
N ARG A 238 5.70 -11.54 -46.71
CA ARG A 238 5.24 -12.36 -47.82
C ARG A 238 6.43 -12.74 -48.71
N PRO A 239 7.00 -13.94 -48.55
CA PRO A 239 8.07 -14.39 -49.41
C PRO A 239 7.57 -14.49 -50.86
N PRO A 240 8.37 -14.07 -51.85
CA PRO A 240 8.03 -14.27 -53.26
C PRO A 240 7.77 -15.76 -53.55
N GLY A 241 6.64 -16.08 -54.16
CA GLY A 241 6.29 -17.46 -54.53
C GLY A 241 5.78 -18.34 -53.39
N ALA A 242 5.56 -17.80 -52.18
CA ALA A 242 4.96 -18.56 -51.09
C ALA A 242 3.49 -18.93 -51.38
N THR A 243 3.14 -20.21 -51.22
CA THR A 243 1.77 -20.72 -51.40
C THR A 243 0.88 -20.47 -50.19
N ALA A 244 1.46 -20.22 -49.02
CA ALA A 244 0.76 -19.87 -47.80
C ALA A 244 1.48 -18.72 -47.10
N THR A 245 0.75 -17.65 -46.80
CA THR A 245 1.25 -16.49 -46.06
C THR A 245 0.46 -16.30 -44.77
N PRO A 246 1.09 -15.83 -43.68
CA PRO A 246 0.35 -15.39 -42.52
C PRO A 246 -0.58 -14.22 -42.88
N ALA A 247 -1.67 -14.06 -42.14
CA ALA A 247 -2.54 -12.88 -42.20
C ALA A 247 -1.97 -11.69 -41.41
N GLY A 248 -1.07 -11.93 -40.45
CA GLY A 248 -0.42 -10.89 -39.67
C GLY A 248 0.62 -11.46 -38.71
N THR A 249 1.53 -10.60 -38.25
CA THR A 249 2.46 -10.90 -37.14
C THR A 249 2.05 -10.07 -35.93
N LEU A 250 1.85 -10.68 -34.76
CA LEU A 250 1.38 -9.99 -33.56
C LEU A 250 2.00 -10.49 -32.25
N VAL A 251 1.79 -9.71 -31.19
CA VAL A 251 2.20 -10.03 -29.83
C VAL A 251 1.08 -10.73 -29.06
N ARG A 252 1.39 -11.87 -28.44
CA ARG A 252 0.55 -12.60 -27.49
C ARG A 252 1.03 -12.38 -26.06
N LEU A 253 0.18 -11.83 -25.20
CA LEU A 253 0.51 -11.51 -23.81
C LEU A 253 -0.22 -12.41 -22.80
N ASP A 254 0.38 -12.54 -21.62
CA ASP A 254 -0.21 -13.20 -20.47
C ASP A 254 -1.32 -12.37 -19.80
N GLY A 255 -1.91 -12.90 -18.73
CA GLY A 255 -2.97 -12.21 -17.97
C GLY A 255 -2.56 -10.86 -17.35
N GLY A 256 -1.25 -10.58 -17.24
CA GLY A 256 -0.71 -9.32 -16.74
C GLY A 256 -0.50 -8.26 -17.82
N MET A 257 -0.67 -8.63 -19.10
CA MET A 257 -0.40 -7.77 -20.26
C MET A 257 1.00 -7.15 -20.25
N GLN A 258 2.00 -7.95 -19.91
CA GLN A 258 3.41 -7.51 -19.92
C GLN A 258 4.32 -8.55 -20.55
N ALA A 259 4.24 -9.79 -20.06
CA ALA A 259 5.07 -10.87 -20.58
C ALA A 259 4.34 -11.60 -21.71
N GLY A 260 5.06 -11.96 -22.76
CA GLY A 260 4.49 -12.53 -23.97
C GLY A 260 5.49 -13.14 -24.93
N HIS A 261 5.04 -13.33 -26.16
CA HIS A 261 5.85 -13.77 -27.29
C HIS A 261 5.23 -13.25 -28.59
N VAL A 262 6.00 -13.30 -29.67
CA VAL A 262 5.53 -12.90 -31.00
C VAL A 262 5.08 -14.14 -31.77
N VAL A 263 4.00 -14.03 -32.54
CA VAL A 263 3.45 -15.11 -33.38
C VAL A 263 3.12 -14.59 -34.77
N ASP A 264 3.27 -15.45 -35.76
CA ASP A 264 2.54 -15.32 -37.03
C ASP A 264 1.16 -15.95 -36.86
N VAL A 265 0.12 -15.27 -37.37
CA VAL A 265 -1.26 -15.75 -37.40
C VAL A 265 -1.61 -16.13 -38.82
N TRP A 266 -2.12 -17.35 -39.01
CA TRP A 266 -2.53 -17.88 -40.31
C TRP A 266 -4.02 -17.57 -40.59
N PRO A 267 -4.46 -17.64 -41.86
CA PRO A 267 -5.86 -17.36 -42.23
C PRO A 267 -6.91 -18.23 -41.52
N ASP A 268 -6.53 -19.41 -41.04
CA ASP A 268 -7.35 -20.35 -40.28
C ASP A 268 -7.35 -20.08 -38.76
N GLY A 269 -6.66 -19.03 -38.29
CA GLY A 269 -6.53 -18.70 -36.87
C GLY A 269 -5.46 -19.50 -36.13
N ARG A 270 -4.75 -20.41 -36.81
CA ARG A 270 -3.57 -21.08 -36.25
C ARG A 270 -2.47 -20.05 -36.00
N GLN A 271 -1.64 -20.33 -35.00
CA GLN A 271 -0.53 -19.46 -34.61
C GLN A 271 0.78 -20.23 -34.72
N THR A 272 1.83 -19.56 -35.20
CA THR A 272 3.20 -20.09 -35.18
C THR A 272 4.10 -19.12 -34.42
N PRO A 273 4.62 -19.50 -33.25
CA PRO A 273 5.43 -18.61 -32.43
C PRO A 273 6.83 -18.40 -33.03
N TYR A 274 7.36 -17.20 -32.82
CA TYR A 274 8.79 -16.94 -32.98
C TYR A 274 9.53 -17.54 -31.77
N PRO A 275 10.71 -18.16 -31.98
CA PRO A 275 11.48 -18.75 -30.90
C PRO A 275 11.93 -17.67 -29.91
N LEU A 276 11.90 -18.00 -28.62
CA LEU A 276 12.43 -17.14 -27.58
C LEU A 276 13.96 -17.15 -27.61
N PRO A 277 14.64 -16.03 -27.27
CA PRO A 277 16.08 -16.03 -27.05
C PRO A 277 16.51 -17.05 -25.99
N PRO A 278 17.72 -17.64 -26.10
CA PRO A 278 18.22 -18.59 -25.12
C PRO A 278 18.14 -18.06 -23.68
N GLY A 279 17.65 -18.89 -22.75
CA GLY A 279 17.48 -18.53 -21.34
C GLY A 279 16.27 -17.65 -21.03
N SER A 280 15.45 -17.30 -22.01
CA SER A 280 14.23 -16.51 -21.82
C SER A 280 12.99 -17.40 -21.78
N SER A 281 12.07 -17.13 -20.83
CA SER A 281 10.78 -17.84 -20.73
C SER A 281 9.59 -17.05 -21.29
N ALA A 282 9.79 -15.75 -21.52
CA ALA A 282 8.88 -14.81 -22.17
C ALA A 282 9.67 -13.53 -22.53
N LEU A 283 9.10 -12.72 -23.41
CA LEU A 283 9.55 -11.36 -23.75
C LEU A 283 8.63 -10.32 -23.10
N GLU A 284 9.00 -9.04 -23.10
CA GLU A 284 8.08 -7.90 -22.97
C GLU A 284 8.07 -7.13 -24.31
N PRO A 285 7.41 -7.64 -25.38
CA PRO A 285 7.45 -6.99 -26.67
C PRO A 285 6.71 -5.65 -26.61
N ARG A 286 7.35 -4.55 -27.03
CA ARG A 286 6.75 -3.19 -27.00
C ARG A 286 6.44 -2.62 -28.36
N ALA A 287 7.23 -3.01 -29.36
CA ALA A 287 7.05 -2.57 -30.73
C ALA A 287 7.60 -3.61 -31.70
N LEU A 288 6.93 -3.72 -32.85
CA LEU A 288 7.32 -4.53 -33.98
C LEU A 288 7.57 -3.66 -35.21
N ALA A 289 8.58 -4.00 -36.01
CA ALA A 289 8.76 -3.40 -37.33
C ALA A 289 9.46 -4.36 -38.30
N ARG A 290 9.22 -4.17 -39.60
CA ARG A 290 9.91 -4.91 -40.66
C ARG A 290 11.08 -4.10 -41.20
N LEU A 291 12.26 -4.71 -41.21
CA LEU A 291 13.45 -4.19 -41.87
C LEU A 291 13.77 -5.12 -43.04
N ASN A 292 13.34 -4.75 -44.24
CA ASN A 292 13.26 -5.66 -45.39
C ASN A 292 12.44 -6.92 -45.02
N ALA A 293 13.03 -8.11 -45.17
CA ALA A 293 12.39 -9.37 -44.81
C ALA A 293 12.39 -9.65 -43.29
N ASP A 294 13.27 -8.99 -42.54
CA ASP A 294 13.50 -9.31 -41.14
C ASP A 294 12.49 -8.62 -40.23
N LEU A 295 12.13 -9.29 -39.14
CA LEU A 295 11.34 -8.72 -38.06
C LEU A 295 12.27 -8.19 -36.98
N LEU A 296 12.09 -6.93 -36.61
CA LEU A 296 12.66 -6.32 -35.41
C LEU A 296 11.61 -6.30 -34.30
N VAL A 297 12.02 -6.70 -33.10
CA VAL A 297 11.17 -6.75 -31.90
C VAL A 297 11.86 -6.02 -30.76
N VAL A 298 11.24 -4.97 -30.22
CA VAL A 298 11.72 -4.30 -29.02
C VAL A 298 11.30 -5.10 -27.78
N ASP A 299 12.26 -5.67 -27.05
CA ASP A 299 12.03 -6.30 -25.75
C ASP A 299 12.28 -5.31 -24.60
N GLY A 300 11.18 -4.89 -23.98
CA GLY A 300 11.11 -3.95 -22.89
C GLY A 300 11.67 -4.44 -21.56
N ALA A 301 11.80 -5.75 -21.36
CA ALA A 301 12.30 -6.30 -20.10
C ALA A 301 13.83 -6.31 -20.06
N SER A 302 14.45 -6.66 -21.20
CA SER A 302 15.90 -6.77 -21.33
C SER A 302 16.55 -5.53 -22.00
N PHE A 303 15.74 -4.60 -22.50
CA PHE A 303 16.16 -3.44 -23.30
C PHE A 303 16.97 -3.85 -24.54
N ARG A 304 16.50 -4.89 -25.23
CA ARG A 304 17.15 -5.42 -26.44
C ARG A 304 16.23 -5.25 -27.64
N ILE A 305 16.84 -5.16 -28.82
CA ILE A 305 16.13 -5.22 -30.09
C ILE A 305 16.48 -6.56 -30.71
N LEU A 306 15.51 -7.47 -30.78
CA LEU A 306 15.70 -8.82 -31.32
C LEU A 306 15.46 -8.79 -32.82
N ARG A 307 16.25 -9.55 -33.57
CA ARG A 307 16.08 -9.72 -35.01
C ARG A 307 15.71 -11.15 -35.34
N TYR A 308 14.69 -11.30 -36.16
CA TYR A 308 14.27 -12.58 -36.69
C TYR A 308 14.28 -12.55 -38.22
N GLY A 309 14.79 -13.61 -38.81
CA GLY A 309 14.78 -13.80 -40.26
C GLY A 309 13.38 -14.10 -40.80
N PRO A 310 13.24 -14.18 -42.14
CA PRO A 310 11.97 -14.47 -42.80
C PRO A 310 11.33 -15.81 -42.39
N ASP A 311 12.14 -16.83 -42.05
CA ASP A 311 11.65 -18.14 -41.61
C ASP A 311 11.47 -18.24 -40.07
N ARG A 312 11.39 -17.08 -39.40
CA ARG A 312 11.31 -16.92 -37.93
C ARG A 312 12.56 -17.37 -37.17
N GLN A 313 13.68 -17.67 -37.82
CA GLN A 313 14.92 -17.95 -37.10
C GLN A 313 15.38 -16.72 -36.30
N TRP A 314 15.80 -16.93 -35.06
CA TRP A 314 16.40 -15.89 -34.26
C TRP A 314 17.82 -15.60 -34.78
N LEU A 315 18.07 -14.37 -35.21
CA LEU A 315 19.35 -13.91 -35.78
C LEU A 315 20.24 -13.19 -34.76
N GLY A 316 19.78 -13.03 -33.52
CA GLY A 316 20.49 -12.33 -32.45
C GLY A 316 19.92 -10.95 -32.12
N GLU A 317 20.75 -10.15 -31.44
CA GLU A 317 20.44 -8.77 -31.06
C GLU A 317 20.87 -7.79 -32.17
N TRP A 318 19.95 -6.95 -32.61
CA TRP A 318 20.18 -5.90 -33.60
C TRP A 318 20.60 -4.59 -32.93
N GLY A 319 21.43 -3.82 -33.63
CA GLY A 319 22.17 -2.67 -33.09
C GLY A 319 23.67 -2.95 -33.06
N ASP A 320 24.49 -1.91 -33.24
CA ASP A 320 25.93 -2.01 -33.04
C ASP A 320 26.30 -2.17 -31.55
N ASP A 321 27.59 -2.42 -31.27
CA ASP A 321 28.06 -2.58 -29.90
C ASP A 321 27.79 -1.36 -29.02
N GLY A 322 27.86 -0.15 -29.60
CA GLY A 322 27.59 1.10 -28.88
C GLY A 322 26.14 1.22 -28.44
N VAL A 323 25.19 0.91 -29.32
CA VAL A 323 23.75 0.88 -29.06
C VAL A 323 23.43 -0.17 -28.02
N ARG A 324 23.90 -1.41 -28.20
CA ARG A 324 23.68 -2.52 -27.26
C ARG A 324 24.23 -2.19 -25.87
N ALA A 325 25.47 -1.70 -25.79
CA ALA A 325 26.08 -1.30 -24.53
C ALA A 325 25.32 -0.16 -23.85
N THR A 326 24.84 0.84 -24.61
CA THR A 326 24.06 1.95 -24.05
C THR A 326 22.73 1.45 -23.45
N LEU A 327 22.00 0.59 -24.16
CA LEU A 327 20.73 0.05 -23.68
C LEU A 327 20.92 -0.87 -22.47
N GLN A 328 21.94 -1.72 -22.49
CA GLN A 328 22.29 -2.60 -21.37
C GLN A 328 22.69 -1.80 -20.12
N ALA A 329 23.46 -0.71 -20.27
CA ALA A 329 23.81 0.16 -19.15
C ALA A 329 22.57 0.80 -18.50
N GLN A 330 21.58 1.20 -19.31
CA GLN A 330 20.31 1.72 -18.79
C GLN A 330 19.50 0.65 -18.07
N GLN A 331 19.45 -0.57 -18.62
CA GLN A 331 18.80 -1.70 -17.94
C GLN A 331 19.45 -1.93 -16.57
N ALA A 332 20.78 -2.01 -16.52
CA ALA A 332 21.51 -2.26 -15.28
C ALA A 332 21.26 -1.15 -14.26
N ALA A 333 21.15 0.10 -14.72
CA ALA A 333 20.82 1.23 -13.87
C ALA A 333 19.45 1.08 -13.18
N ILE A 334 18.45 0.44 -13.79
CA ILE A 334 17.16 0.12 -13.13
C ILE A 334 17.41 -0.74 -11.90
N GLY A 335 18.25 -1.78 -12.02
CA GLY A 335 18.62 -2.64 -10.89
C GLY A 335 19.30 -1.87 -9.76
N TRP A 336 20.24 -0.98 -10.11
CA TRP A 336 20.93 -0.11 -9.17
C TRP A 336 19.98 0.83 -8.42
N TRP A 337 19.10 1.54 -9.13
CA TRP A 337 18.13 2.45 -8.51
C TRP A 337 17.12 1.71 -7.62
N ARG A 338 16.68 0.54 -8.06
CA ARG A 338 15.80 -0.33 -7.28
C ARG A 338 16.47 -0.81 -5.99
N ALA A 339 17.74 -1.21 -6.06
CA ALA A 339 18.52 -1.56 -4.86
C ALA A 339 18.67 -0.35 -3.93
N GLY A 340 18.98 0.83 -4.48
CA GLY A 340 19.07 2.09 -3.74
C GLY A 340 17.77 2.47 -3.03
N TYR A 341 16.61 2.28 -3.69
CA TYR A 341 15.29 2.47 -3.08
C TYR A 341 15.11 1.58 -1.85
N TYR A 342 15.34 0.26 -1.97
CA TYR A 342 15.14 -0.66 -0.85
C TYR A 342 16.16 -0.47 0.28
N ALA A 343 17.43 -0.20 -0.06
CA ALA A 343 18.46 0.10 0.92
C ALA A 343 18.11 1.37 1.72
N SER A 344 17.62 2.41 1.05
CA SER A 344 17.18 3.65 1.67
C SER A 344 15.96 3.43 2.56
N LEU A 345 14.98 2.63 2.13
CA LEU A 345 13.80 2.31 2.94
C LEU A 345 14.19 1.51 4.21
N ALA A 346 15.08 0.53 4.07
CA ALA A 346 15.61 -0.24 5.20
C ALA A 346 16.36 0.67 6.19
N GLY A 347 17.19 1.58 5.67
CA GLY A 347 17.86 2.61 6.47
C GLY A 347 16.88 3.51 7.22
N ALA A 348 15.80 3.95 6.57
CA ALA A 348 14.76 4.77 7.20
C ALA A 348 14.10 4.05 8.38
N VAL A 349 13.76 2.77 8.22
CA VAL A 349 13.18 1.95 9.31
C VAL A 349 14.17 1.80 10.46
N LEU A 350 15.43 1.47 10.17
CA LEU A 350 16.48 1.31 11.19
C LEU A 350 16.66 2.58 12.02
N TRP A 351 16.85 3.72 11.36
CA TRP A 351 17.08 5.00 12.04
C TRP A 351 15.85 5.47 12.82
N PHE A 352 14.65 5.21 12.30
CA PHE A 352 13.41 5.51 13.03
C PHE A 352 13.30 4.70 14.34
N VAL A 353 13.60 3.40 14.30
CA VAL A 353 13.55 2.53 15.49
C VAL A 353 14.58 2.97 16.53
N LEU A 354 15.80 3.29 16.11
CA LEU A 354 16.86 3.79 17.01
C LEU A 354 16.51 5.17 17.60
N GLY A 355 15.96 6.08 16.79
CA GLY A 355 15.48 7.38 17.24
C GLY A 355 14.35 7.25 18.28
N LEU A 356 13.40 6.35 18.04
CA LEU A 356 12.32 6.04 18.98
C LEU A 356 12.86 5.45 20.29
N ALA A 357 13.83 4.54 20.23
CA ALA A 357 14.47 3.98 21.41
C ALA A 357 15.17 5.07 22.25
N CYS A 358 15.87 6.01 21.61
CA CYS A 358 16.49 7.16 22.28
C CYS A 358 15.45 8.07 22.94
N ALA A 359 14.33 8.36 22.26
CA ALA A 359 13.23 9.15 22.81
C ALA A 359 12.59 8.48 24.04
N LEU A 360 12.37 7.16 23.99
CA LEU A 360 11.87 6.38 25.12
C LEU A 360 12.86 6.38 26.30
N ARG A 361 14.17 6.29 26.01
CA ARG A 361 15.22 6.37 27.03
C ARG A 361 15.28 7.74 27.68
N ALA A 362 15.20 8.82 26.90
CA ALA A 362 15.12 10.18 27.42
C ALA A 362 13.91 10.33 28.36
N GLN A 363 12.73 9.87 27.92
CA GLN A 363 11.52 9.92 28.75
C GLN A 363 11.69 9.16 30.07
N LYS A 364 12.37 8.01 30.06
CA LYS A 364 12.67 7.23 31.28
C LYS A 364 13.56 8.01 32.24
N ILE A 365 14.63 8.66 31.74
CA ILE A 365 15.54 9.47 32.55
C ILE A 365 14.80 10.65 33.18
N GLN A 366 13.95 11.35 32.41
CA GLN A 366 13.15 12.46 32.91
C GLN A 366 12.20 12.03 34.03
N ALA A 367 11.53 10.88 33.85
CA ALA A 367 10.64 10.33 34.85
C ALA A 367 11.38 9.95 36.15
N GLN A 368 12.58 9.37 36.05
CA GLN A 368 13.41 9.05 37.22
C GLN A 368 13.89 10.31 37.96
N ALA A 369 14.25 11.37 37.23
CA ALA A 369 14.60 12.66 37.84
C ALA A 369 13.42 13.27 38.62
N GLN A 370 12.21 13.19 38.05
CA GLN A 370 10.98 13.62 38.75
C GLN A 370 10.70 12.80 40.01
N LEU A 371 10.96 11.48 40.00
CA LEU A 371 10.82 10.64 41.19
C LEU A 371 11.74 11.10 42.32
N ARG A 372 13.03 11.29 41.99
CA ARG A 372 14.06 11.73 42.94
C ARG A 372 13.69 13.05 43.61
N ALA A 373 13.10 13.98 42.86
CA ALA A 373 12.66 15.28 43.38
C ALA A 373 11.50 15.19 44.39
N HIS A 374 10.57 14.23 44.22
CA HIS A 374 9.34 14.16 45.04
C HIS A 374 9.39 13.10 46.16
N ARG A 375 10.11 12.00 45.95
CA ARG A 375 10.22 10.86 46.88
C ARG A 375 11.65 10.30 46.91
N PRO A 376 12.60 11.02 47.55
CA PRO A 376 14.00 10.58 47.63
C PRO A 376 14.14 9.24 48.38
N ASP A 377 13.24 8.96 49.32
CA ASP A 377 13.12 7.72 50.09
C ASP A 377 12.90 6.47 49.21
N LEU A 378 12.22 6.65 48.08
CA LEU A 378 11.89 5.57 47.14
C LEU A 378 12.82 5.54 45.94
N ALA A 379 13.53 6.63 45.65
CA ALA A 379 14.41 6.72 44.49
C ALA A 379 15.66 5.84 44.58
N GLN A 380 16.03 5.39 45.78
CA GLN A 380 17.14 4.45 46.03
C GLN A 380 16.70 2.97 46.00
N ARG A 381 15.38 2.69 46.00
CA ARG A 381 14.87 1.31 45.92
C ARG A 381 14.73 0.89 44.46
N PRO A 382 15.08 -0.37 44.10
CA PRO A 382 14.77 -0.88 42.77
C PRO A 382 13.25 -0.80 42.53
N CYS A 383 12.85 -0.16 41.42
CA CYS A 383 11.44 0.08 41.02
C CYS A 383 10.56 -1.19 41.00
N ASP A 384 11.16 -2.38 41.12
CA ASP A 384 10.48 -3.66 41.11
C ASP A 384 9.70 -3.95 42.41
N THR A 385 9.84 -3.12 43.44
CA THR A 385 9.14 -3.27 44.73
C THR A 385 8.18 -2.12 45.01
N LEU A 386 7.17 -1.94 44.16
CA LEU A 386 6.08 -0.96 44.39
C LEU A 386 5.14 -1.31 45.56
N GLY A 387 5.50 -2.26 46.44
CA GLY A 387 4.84 -2.49 47.73
C GLY A 387 3.39 -3.01 47.69
N ILE A 388 2.84 -3.27 46.49
CA ILE A 388 1.61 -4.06 46.35
C ILE A 388 1.96 -5.50 46.67
N ALA A 389 1.23 -6.13 47.60
CA ALA A 389 1.48 -7.50 48.03
C ALA A 389 1.60 -8.45 46.83
N GLY A 390 2.83 -8.86 46.49
CA GLY A 390 3.13 -9.94 45.55
C GLY A 390 3.10 -9.64 44.03
N GLN A 391 2.97 -8.39 43.57
CA GLN A 391 2.92 -8.10 42.12
C GLN A 391 4.04 -7.18 41.61
N ALA A 392 5.16 -7.79 41.18
CA ALA A 392 6.17 -7.10 40.39
C ALA A 392 5.68 -6.84 38.95
N LEU A 393 6.19 -5.80 38.30
CA LEU A 393 5.89 -5.54 36.89
C LEU A 393 6.49 -6.70 36.06
N PRO A 394 5.69 -7.47 35.29
CA PRO A 394 6.24 -8.62 34.58
C PRO A 394 7.23 -8.14 33.51
N THR A 395 8.36 -8.82 33.36
CA THR A 395 9.36 -8.51 32.32
C THR A 395 8.77 -8.73 30.92
N PRO A 396 9.33 -8.13 29.86
CA PRO A 396 8.87 -8.38 28.49
C PRO A 396 8.81 -9.88 28.13
N TRP A 397 9.77 -10.66 28.61
CA TRP A 397 9.80 -12.11 28.44
C TRP A 397 8.69 -12.84 29.20
N GLN A 398 8.41 -12.43 30.44
CA GLN A 398 7.28 -12.98 31.20
C GLN A 398 5.94 -12.61 30.55
N GLN A 399 5.79 -11.37 30.07
CA GLN A 399 4.62 -10.94 29.31
C GLN A 399 4.46 -11.77 28.03
N ALA A 400 5.53 -11.97 27.25
CA ALA A 400 5.50 -12.78 26.04
C ALA A 400 5.16 -14.25 26.35
N ARG A 401 5.70 -14.84 27.41
CA ARG A 401 5.38 -16.22 27.85
C ARG A 401 3.93 -16.35 28.30
N LEU A 402 3.40 -15.38 29.02
CA LEU A 402 1.98 -15.36 29.43
C LEU A 402 1.05 -15.12 28.24
N LEU A 403 1.40 -14.23 27.32
CA LEU A 403 0.66 -14.04 26.06
C LEU A 403 0.70 -15.31 25.21
N LEU A 404 1.84 -15.97 25.10
CA LEU A 404 1.98 -17.23 24.38
C LEU A 404 1.11 -18.31 25.04
N ARG A 405 1.16 -18.46 26.37
CA ARG A 405 0.29 -19.42 27.10
C ARG A 405 -1.19 -19.13 26.93
N LEU A 406 -1.58 -17.86 26.95
CA LEU A 406 -2.98 -17.45 26.73
C LEU A 406 -3.44 -17.73 25.30
N ASN A 407 -2.53 -17.61 24.32
CA ASN A 407 -2.83 -17.76 22.90
C ASN A 407 -2.42 -19.11 22.27
N LEU A 408 -1.73 -19.98 23.00
CA LEU A 408 -1.30 -21.31 22.54
C LEU A 408 -2.46 -22.14 21.95
N PRO A 409 -3.66 -22.16 22.55
CA PRO A 409 -4.83 -22.87 22.02
C PRO A 409 -5.38 -22.25 20.72
N PHE A 410 -4.96 -21.01 20.42
CA PHE A 410 -5.38 -20.25 19.24
C PHE A 410 -4.34 -20.30 18.12
N LEU A 411 -3.13 -20.80 18.38
CA LEU A 411 -2.05 -20.86 17.39
C LEU A 411 -2.45 -21.61 16.10
N PRO A 412 -3.15 -22.76 16.15
CA PRO A 412 -3.61 -23.44 14.93
C PRO A 412 -4.58 -22.59 14.11
N TRP A 413 -5.45 -21.83 14.77
CA TRP A 413 -6.44 -20.96 14.12
C TRP A 413 -5.81 -19.69 13.55
N ILE A 414 -4.79 -19.13 14.23
CA ILE A 414 -4.01 -17.99 13.73
C ILE A 414 -3.20 -18.41 12.49
N LEU A 415 -2.57 -19.58 12.53
CA LEU A 415 -1.87 -20.15 11.38
C LEU A 415 -2.84 -20.43 10.24
N LEU A 416 -4.01 -21.00 10.52
CA LEU A 416 -5.07 -21.17 9.52
C LEU A 416 -5.48 -19.83 8.93
N ALA A 417 -5.76 -18.80 9.72
CA ALA A 417 -6.14 -17.47 9.23
C ALA A 417 -5.05 -16.76 8.41
N LEU A 418 -3.76 -17.05 8.66
CA LEU A 418 -2.63 -16.51 7.90
C LEU A 418 -2.39 -17.26 6.59
N LEU A 419 -2.60 -18.58 6.58
CA LEU A 419 -2.36 -19.44 5.42
C LEU A 419 -3.57 -19.53 4.50
N LEU A 420 -4.78 -19.46 5.04
CA LEU A 420 -6.05 -19.59 4.33
C LEU A 420 -6.21 -18.55 3.21
N PRO A 421 -5.82 -17.27 3.33
CA PRO A 421 -5.90 -16.32 2.22
C PRO A 421 -4.93 -16.63 1.07
N ARG A 422 -3.75 -17.19 1.37
CA ARG A 422 -2.79 -17.64 0.34
C ARG A 422 -3.28 -18.91 -0.34
N ALA A 423 -3.69 -19.89 0.46
CA ALA A 423 -4.29 -21.13 -0.03
C ALA A 423 -5.54 -20.86 -0.88
N LEU A 424 -6.45 -19.97 -0.46
CA LEU A 424 -7.58 -19.54 -1.29
C LEU A 424 -7.13 -18.78 -2.53
N ARG A 425 -6.17 -17.86 -2.46
CA ARG A 425 -5.70 -17.15 -3.66
C ARG A 425 -5.20 -18.12 -4.74
N ASP A 426 -4.50 -19.16 -4.33
CA ASP A 426 -3.84 -20.09 -5.25
C ASP A 426 -4.77 -21.24 -5.68
N LEU A 427 -5.66 -21.73 -4.81
CA LEU A 427 -6.58 -22.86 -5.07
C LEU A 427 -7.97 -22.45 -5.56
N LEU A 428 -8.46 -21.25 -5.23
CA LEU A 428 -9.81 -20.79 -5.62
C LEU A 428 -10.00 -20.66 -7.16
N PRO A 429 -9.00 -20.26 -7.95
CA PRO A 429 -9.09 -20.30 -9.41
C PRO A 429 -9.13 -21.72 -9.98
N LEU A 430 -8.57 -22.70 -9.27
CA LEU A 430 -8.52 -24.11 -9.67
C LEU A 430 -9.80 -24.88 -9.32
N LEU A 431 -10.47 -24.54 -8.22
CA LEU A 431 -11.63 -25.28 -7.69
C LEU A 431 -13.00 -24.75 -8.13
N LEU A 432 -13.13 -23.47 -8.53
CA LEU A 432 -14.43 -22.87 -8.83
C LEU A 432 -14.40 -22.04 -10.13
N ALA A 433 -14.91 -22.64 -11.22
CA ALA A 433 -14.99 -22.01 -12.54
C ALA A 433 -15.91 -20.76 -12.57
N SER A 434 -17.00 -20.75 -11.79
CA SER A 434 -18.01 -19.69 -11.84
C SER A 434 -17.76 -18.57 -10.83
N GLN A 435 -18.02 -17.31 -11.22
CA GLN A 435 -18.01 -16.15 -10.32
C GLN A 435 -18.96 -16.26 -9.11
N PRO A 436 -20.22 -16.75 -9.23
CA PRO A 436 -21.12 -16.84 -8.07
C PRO A 436 -20.62 -17.79 -6.98
N GLY A 437 -19.96 -18.90 -7.34
CA GLY A 437 -19.36 -19.81 -6.36
C GLY A 437 -18.25 -19.17 -5.54
N ARG A 438 -17.47 -18.27 -6.16
CA ARG A 438 -16.40 -17.52 -5.48
C ARG A 438 -16.97 -16.49 -4.50
N ILE A 439 -18.05 -15.81 -4.86
CA ILE A 439 -18.72 -14.82 -4.00
C ILE A 439 -19.42 -15.54 -2.82
N ALA A 440 -20.14 -16.63 -3.08
CA ALA A 440 -20.80 -17.42 -2.05
C ALA A 440 -19.81 -17.93 -1.00
N LEU A 441 -18.67 -18.48 -1.41
CA LEU A 441 -17.63 -18.95 -0.49
C LEU A 441 -16.96 -17.81 0.28
N ALA A 442 -16.71 -16.66 -0.37
CA ALA A 442 -16.16 -15.47 0.28
C ALA A 442 -17.09 -14.89 1.37
N VAL A 443 -18.40 -15.12 1.27
CA VAL A 443 -19.40 -14.70 2.27
C VAL A 443 -19.64 -15.78 3.33
N LEU A 444 -19.72 -17.05 2.94
CA LEU A 444 -19.94 -18.18 3.86
C LEU A 444 -18.77 -18.40 4.81
N LEU A 445 -17.53 -18.22 4.35
CA LEU A 445 -16.33 -18.48 5.14
C LEU A 445 -16.21 -17.54 6.38
N PRO A 446 -16.39 -16.20 6.27
CA PRO A 446 -16.47 -15.33 7.44
C PRO A 446 -17.63 -15.67 8.38
N VAL A 447 -18.80 -16.04 7.83
CA VAL A 447 -19.99 -16.41 8.63
C VAL A 447 -19.74 -17.69 9.43
N LEU A 448 -19.06 -18.68 8.85
CA LEU A 448 -18.68 -19.93 9.53
C LEU A 448 -17.53 -19.75 10.53
N MET A 449 -16.64 -18.78 10.30
CA MET A 449 -15.53 -18.47 11.22
C MET A 449 -15.95 -17.61 12.42
N LEU A 450 -17.05 -16.85 12.33
CA LEU A 450 -17.51 -15.94 13.38
C LEU A 450 -17.85 -16.67 14.71
N PRO A 451 -18.59 -17.79 14.75
CA PRO A 451 -18.86 -18.53 15.98
C PRO A 451 -17.59 -19.05 16.64
N ILE A 452 -16.63 -19.52 15.84
CA ILE A 452 -15.33 -20.00 16.32
C ILE A 452 -14.58 -18.82 16.95
N LEU A 453 -14.48 -17.68 16.27
CA LEU A 453 -13.82 -16.48 16.81
C LEU A 453 -14.45 -16.01 18.12
N VAL A 454 -15.79 -16.01 18.20
CA VAL A 454 -16.53 -15.66 19.44
C VAL A 454 -16.23 -16.66 20.55
N TRP A 455 -16.19 -17.96 20.26
CA TRP A 455 -15.83 -18.98 21.23
C TRP A 455 -14.38 -18.82 21.74
N LEU A 456 -13.42 -18.61 20.84
CA LEU A 456 -12.00 -18.40 21.19
C LEU A 456 -11.84 -17.15 22.08
N LEU A 457 -12.51 -16.04 21.74
CA LEU A 457 -12.46 -14.80 22.53
C LEU A 457 -13.02 -14.99 23.94
N ARG A 458 -14.13 -15.73 24.06
CA ARG A 458 -14.75 -16.05 25.36
C ARG A 458 -13.84 -16.93 26.22
N ASP A 459 -13.24 -17.94 25.62
CA ASP A 459 -12.34 -18.86 26.32
C ASP A 459 -11.04 -18.16 26.77
N ALA A 460 -10.48 -17.29 25.92
CA ALA A 460 -9.35 -16.41 26.28
C ALA A 460 -9.71 -15.50 27.46
N SER A 461 -10.87 -14.84 27.39
CA SER A 461 -11.37 -13.96 28.44
C SER A 461 -11.54 -14.71 29.75
N ARG A 462 -12.19 -15.88 29.73
CA ARG A 462 -12.44 -16.69 30.92
C ARG A 462 -11.14 -17.01 31.61
N ARG A 463 -10.18 -17.59 30.88
CA ARG A 463 -8.87 -17.97 31.42
C ARG A 463 -8.11 -16.78 31.99
N SER A 464 -8.08 -15.66 31.27
CA SER A 464 -7.39 -14.45 31.73
C SER A 464 -7.95 -13.88 33.03
N GLN A 465 -9.26 -14.02 33.28
CA GLN A 465 -9.93 -13.46 34.46
C GLN A 465 -10.00 -14.44 35.64
N THR A 466 -9.97 -15.75 35.40
CA THR A 466 -10.11 -16.77 36.46
C THR A 466 -8.80 -17.32 36.97
N ASP A 467 -7.77 -17.45 36.13
CA ASP A 467 -6.49 -18.03 36.52
C ASP A 467 -5.53 -16.95 37.08
N PRO A 468 -5.07 -17.07 38.34
CA PRO A 468 -4.16 -16.10 38.97
C PRO A 468 -2.85 -15.88 38.21
N ALA A 469 -2.39 -16.85 37.40
CA ALA A 469 -1.17 -16.71 36.62
C ALA A 469 -1.23 -15.56 35.59
N PHE A 470 -2.44 -15.17 35.14
CA PHE A 470 -2.62 -14.08 34.16
C PHE A 470 -2.94 -12.74 34.80
N GLU A 471 -3.11 -12.66 36.12
CA GLU A 471 -3.42 -11.42 36.82
C GLU A 471 -2.43 -10.27 36.49
N PRO A 472 -1.10 -10.48 36.45
CA PRO A 472 -0.14 -9.43 36.10
C PRO A 472 -0.31 -8.90 34.68
N LEU A 473 -0.83 -9.72 33.76
CA LEU A 473 -1.08 -9.37 32.36
C LEU A 473 -2.39 -8.59 32.21
N VAL A 474 -3.44 -9.03 32.90
CA VAL A 474 -4.76 -8.38 32.88
C VAL A 474 -4.75 -7.05 33.64
N ASN A 475 -3.99 -6.95 34.73
CA ASN A 475 -3.82 -5.73 35.50
C ASN A 475 -2.63 -4.85 35.06
N LEU A 476 -1.92 -5.25 33.99
CA LEU A 476 -0.67 -4.64 33.53
C LEU A 476 -0.78 -3.12 33.32
N ARG A 477 -1.92 -2.63 32.83
CA ARG A 477 -2.14 -1.19 32.62
C ARG A 477 -2.13 -0.43 33.94
N ALA A 478 -2.81 -0.92 34.98
CA ALA A 478 -2.85 -0.28 36.29
C ALA A 478 -1.47 -0.30 36.94
N LEU A 479 -0.76 -1.43 36.82
CA LEU A 479 0.62 -1.58 37.32
C LEU A 479 1.59 -0.64 36.59
N ARG A 480 1.50 -0.51 35.26
CA ARG A 480 2.31 0.44 34.47
C ARG A 480 2.02 1.90 34.80
N LEU A 481 0.76 2.25 35.11
CA LEU A 481 0.40 3.60 35.55
C LEU A 481 0.97 3.90 36.94
N LEU A 482 0.91 2.93 37.86
CA LEU A 482 1.50 3.06 39.20
C LEU A 482 3.02 3.15 39.17
N ALA A 483 3.66 2.38 38.28
CA ALA A 483 5.11 2.38 38.10
C ALA A 483 5.67 3.66 37.47
N ARG A 484 4.82 4.58 36.99
CA ARG A 484 5.26 5.86 36.44
C ARG A 484 5.48 6.86 37.58
N PRO A 485 6.72 7.33 37.77
CA PRO A 485 7.05 8.32 38.79
C PRO A 485 6.13 9.54 38.84
N GLY A 486 5.87 10.16 37.69
CA GLY A 486 5.16 11.43 37.62
C GLY A 486 3.63 11.36 37.74
N LEU A 487 3.04 10.18 38.01
CA LEU A 487 1.58 10.04 38.07
C LEU A 487 1.03 9.80 39.47
N PHE A 488 1.46 8.76 40.19
CA PHE A 488 0.95 8.49 41.55
C PHE A 488 1.71 9.24 42.63
N TRP A 489 3.04 9.21 42.57
CA TRP A 489 3.92 9.69 43.65
C TRP A 489 3.79 11.17 43.99
N PRO A 490 3.49 12.10 43.05
CA PRO A 490 3.23 13.50 43.40
C PRO A 490 1.97 13.71 44.25
N HIS A 491 1.07 12.72 44.29
CA HIS A 491 -0.19 12.79 45.05
C HIS A 491 -0.18 11.94 46.33
N SER A 492 0.89 11.18 46.59
CA SER A 492 1.02 10.36 47.80
C SER A 492 1.58 11.16 48.97
N GLN A 493 1.12 10.84 50.18
CA GLN A 493 1.59 11.43 51.43
C GLN A 493 2.81 10.67 51.98
N ALA A 494 3.52 11.27 52.94
CA ALA A 494 4.62 10.62 53.64
C ALA A 494 4.12 9.33 54.34
N GLY A 495 4.83 8.22 54.15
CA GLY A 495 4.42 6.90 54.66
C GLY A 495 3.20 6.26 53.97
N GLU A 496 2.60 6.93 52.97
CA GLU A 496 1.50 6.38 52.18
C GLU A 496 2.05 5.44 51.10
N MET A 497 1.56 4.19 51.10
CA MET A 497 1.98 3.13 50.19
C MET A 497 0.77 2.49 49.50
N PRO A 498 0.85 2.19 48.18
CA PRO A 498 -0.21 1.52 47.46
C PRO A 498 -0.37 0.07 47.97
N ARG A 499 -1.62 -0.32 48.24
CA ARG A 499 -1.99 -1.68 48.67
C ARG A 499 -2.57 -2.48 47.51
N GLU A 500 -3.43 -1.88 46.69
CA GLU A 500 -4.01 -2.48 45.49
C GLU A 500 -4.26 -1.41 44.41
N THR A 501 -4.24 -1.81 43.14
CA THR A 501 -4.45 -0.89 41.99
C THR A 501 -5.18 -1.60 40.86
N LEU A 502 -6.16 -0.94 40.23
CA LEU A 502 -6.84 -1.47 39.04
C LEU A 502 -7.43 -0.36 38.15
N VAL A 503 -7.87 -0.71 36.94
CA VAL A 503 -8.60 0.21 36.06
C VAL A 503 -10.10 -0.14 36.07
N LEU A 504 -10.94 0.86 36.36
CA LEU A 504 -12.40 0.83 36.21
C LEU A 504 -12.81 1.61 34.95
N GLY A 505 -12.92 0.92 33.82
CA GLY A 505 -13.18 1.54 32.52
C GLY A 505 -12.10 2.56 32.12
N LEU A 506 -12.38 3.86 32.26
CA LEU A 506 -11.43 4.96 32.00
C LEU A 506 -10.86 5.58 33.29
N ARG A 507 -11.16 5.01 34.45
CA ARG A 507 -10.69 5.50 35.76
C ARG A 507 -9.63 4.56 36.29
N TRP A 508 -8.51 5.09 36.73
CA TRP A 508 -7.49 4.33 37.42
C TRP A 508 -7.69 4.50 38.93
N VAL A 509 -7.81 3.40 39.66
CA VAL A 509 -8.10 3.39 41.10
C VAL A 509 -6.90 2.82 41.83
N VAL A 510 -6.42 3.54 42.84
CA VAL A 510 -5.34 3.12 43.74
C VAL A 510 -5.88 3.14 45.16
N LEU A 511 -5.91 1.97 45.79
CA LEU A 511 -6.18 1.83 47.22
C LEU A 511 -4.85 1.84 47.95
N THR A 512 -4.61 2.82 48.82
CA THR A 512 -3.41 2.91 49.64
C THR A 512 -3.68 2.37 51.05
N ASN A 513 -2.65 2.33 51.89
CA ASN A 513 -2.80 2.05 53.32
C ASN A 513 -3.67 3.10 54.05
N GLN A 514 -3.84 4.32 53.50
CA GLN A 514 -4.53 5.43 54.17
C GLN A 514 -5.80 5.88 53.42
N ARG A 515 -5.79 5.92 52.09
CA ARG A 515 -6.79 6.58 51.24
C ARG A 515 -7.15 5.75 50.00
N LEU A 516 -8.28 6.10 49.40
CA LEU A 516 -8.66 5.71 48.05
C LEU A 516 -8.43 6.90 47.12
N LEU A 517 -7.56 6.72 46.13
CA LEU A 517 -7.28 7.70 45.08
C LEU A 517 -7.88 7.21 43.76
N VAL A 518 -8.66 8.06 43.11
CA VAL A 518 -9.25 7.78 41.79
C VAL A 518 -8.77 8.83 40.81
N PHE A 519 -8.11 8.35 39.76
CA PHE A 519 -7.61 9.14 38.67
C PHE A 519 -8.49 8.96 37.43
N LYS A 520 -8.71 10.03 36.68
CA LYS A 520 -9.19 9.93 35.31
C LYS A 520 -7.98 9.63 34.42
N ALA A 521 -7.93 8.45 33.82
CA ALA A 521 -6.74 7.94 33.15
C ALA A 521 -6.97 7.70 31.65
N ASN A 522 -6.10 8.30 30.85
CA ASN A 522 -5.99 8.02 29.41
C ASN A 522 -4.79 7.11 29.15
N ALA A 523 -4.44 6.86 27.88
CA ALA A 523 -3.31 5.99 27.53
C ALA A 523 -1.93 6.54 27.99
N ARG A 524 -1.81 7.85 28.26
CA ARG A 524 -0.52 8.50 28.56
C ARG A 524 -0.49 9.37 29.83
N ASP A 525 -1.65 9.76 30.35
CA ASP A 525 -1.78 10.74 31.44
C ASP A 525 -2.87 10.31 32.44
N ALA A 526 -2.72 10.69 33.70
CA ALA A 526 -3.66 10.40 34.77
C ALA A 526 -3.80 11.63 35.68
N ARG A 527 -5.03 12.12 35.84
CA ARG A 527 -5.32 13.28 36.71
C ARG A 527 -6.14 12.83 37.90
N LEU A 528 -5.72 13.24 39.10
CA LEU A 528 -6.47 12.95 40.32
C LEU A 528 -7.85 13.60 40.24
N ASN A 529 -8.89 12.77 40.41
CA ASN A 529 -10.29 13.18 40.33
C ASN A 529 -10.98 13.07 41.69
N LEU A 530 -10.54 12.15 42.54
CA LEU A 530 -11.07 11.96 43.89
C LEU A 530 -9.98 11.43 44.80
N ALA A 531 -9.88 11.99 46.01
CA ALA A 531 -9.11 11.43 47.11
C ALA A 531 -10.03 11.37 48.34
N CYS A 532 -10.16 10.20 48.96
CA CYS A 532 -10.97 10.04 50.17
C CYS A 532 -10.29 9.08 51.16
N PRO A 533 -10.39 9.33 52.47
CA PRO A 533 -9.87 8.40 53.48
C PRO A 533 -10.51 7.03 53.34
N ARG A 534 -9.74 5.95 53.56
CA ARG A 534 -10.25 4.57 53.38
C ARG A 534 -11.44 4.26 54.28
N GLY A 535 -11.50 4.85 55.48
CA GLY A 535 -12.63 4.71 56.42
C GLY A 535 -13.96 5.31 55.93
N THR A 536 -13.96 6.11 54.86
CA THR A 536 -15.19 6.68 54.29
C THR A 536 -15.93 5.72 53.36
N ILE A 537 -15.37 4.55 53.04
CA ILE A 537 -16.01 3.57 52.14
C ILE A 537 -16.99 2.72 52.96
N ARG A 538 -18.30 2.99 52.82
CA ARG A 538 -19.35 2.31 53.60
C ARG A 538 -19.73 0.93 53.06
N LYS A 539 -19.73 0.77 51.73
CA LYS A 539 -20.10 -0.49 51.08
C LYS A 539 -19.18 -0.75 49.89
N ALA A 540 -18.66 -1.96 49.80
CA ALA A 540 -17.90 -2.44 48.65
C ALA A 540 -18.50 -3.76 48.15
N ARG A 541 -18.80 -3.84 46.85
CA ARG A 541 -19.32 -5.04 46.20
C ARG A 541 -18.64 -5.25 44.85
N ALA A 542 -18.22 -6.49 44.61
CA ALA A 542 -17.73 -6.99 43.33
C ALA A 542 -18.71 -8.06 42.85
N VAL A 543 -19.35 -7.83 41.72
CA VAL A 543 -20.39 -8.72 41.16
C VAL A 543 -19.98 -9.13 39.75
N ALA A 544 -20.23 -10.37 39.35
CA ALA A 544 -19.97 -10.81 37.97
C ALA A 544 -20.67 -9.89 36.97
N LEU A 545 -19.97 -9.50 35.90
CA LEU A 545 -20.43 -8.48 34.95
C LEU A 545 -21.76 -8.85 34.28
N ARG A 546 -22.03 -10.15 34.11
CA ARG A 546 -23.31 -10.69 33.62
C ARG A 546 -24.52 -10.30 34.47
N HIS A 547 -24.31 -10.00 35.76
CA HIS A 547 -25.32 -9.50 36.70
C HIS A 547 -25.16 -7.98 36.93
N GLY A 548 -24.50 -7.29 36.01
CA GLY A 548 -24.31 -5.85 36.08
C GLY A 548 -25.63 -5.08 36.03
N PRO A 549 -25.61 -3.81 36.49
CA PRO A 549 -26.83 -3.02 36.68
C PRO A 549 -27.52 -2.63 35.37
N ARG A 550 -26.83 -2.67 34.22
CA ARG A 550 -27.35 -2.23 32.92
C ARG A 550 -27.32 -3.37 31.90
N TRP A 551 -28.26 -3.37 30.95
CA TRP A 551 -28.40 -4.45 29.95
C TRP A 551 -27.12 -4.69 29.14
N TYR A 552 -26.40 -3.62 28.74
CA TYR A 552 -25.16 -3.75 27.98
C TYR A 552 -24.04 -4.41 28.79
N HIS A 553 -24.04 -4.27 30.14
CA HIS A 553 -23.12 -5.01 31.00
C HIS A 553 -23.44 -6.50 31.00
N ARG A 554 -24.71 -6.89 30.88
CA ARG A 554 -25.11 -8.30 30.78
C ARG A 554 -24.62 -8.93 29.48
N VAL A 555 -24.80 -8.22 28.37
CA VAL A 555 -24.27 -8.62 27.04
C VAL A 555 -22.74 -8.67 27.05
N GLN A 556 -22.08 -7.66 27.61
CA GLN A 556 -20.62 -7.64 27.74
C GLN A 556 -20.12 -8.77 28.66
N GLY A 557 -20.84 -9.07 29.74
CA GLY A 557 -20.51 -10.18 30.65
C GLY A 557 -20.79 -11.56 30.06
N TRP A 558 -21.67 -11.65 29.06
CA TRP A 558 -21.79 -12.85 28.23
C TRP A 558 -20.56 -12.99 27.33
N LEU A 559 -20.15 -11.94 26.62
CA LEU A 559 -18.98 -11.95 25.72
C LEU A 559 -17.63 -12.10 26.44
N VAL A 560 -17.52 -11.56 27.65
CA VAL A 560 -16.29 -11.51 28.46
C VAL A 560 -16.54 -12.23 29.79
N PRO A 561 -16.64 -13.58 29.76
CA PRO A 561 -16.88 -14.36 30.97
C PRO A 561 -15.75 -14.17 31.99
N GLY A 562 -16.12 -14.14 33.27
CA GLY A 562 -15.19 -13.90 34.38
C GLY A 562 -14.95 -12.42 34.73
N ALA A 563 -15.34 -11.48 33.86
CA ALA A 563 -15.24 -10.05 34.18
C ALA A 563 -16.16 -9.65 35.34
N VAL A 564 -15.75 -8.64 36.11
CA VAL A 564 -16.42 -8.18 37.33
C VAL A 564 -16.77 -6.70 37.24
N TYR A 565 -17.95 -6.34 37.76
CA TYR A 565 -18.37 -4.99 38.02
C TYR A 565 -18.10 -4.64 39.49
N LEU A 566 -17.24 -3.65 39.73
CA LEU A 566 -16.89 -3.17 41.07
C LEU A 566 -17.72 -1.91 41.39
N ARG A 567 -18.29 -1.87 42.59
CA ARG A 567 -19.02 -0.71 43.13
C ARG A 567 -18.56 -0.42 44.55
N LEU A 568 -18.01 0.78 44.74
CA LEU A 568 -17.61 1.34 46.04
C LEU A 568 -18.54 2.53 46.37
N VAL A 569 -19.22 2.48 47.50
CA VAL A 569 -20.12 3.52 47.99
C VAL A 569 -19.44 4.27 49.12
N LEU A 570 -19.30 5.58 48.96
CA LEU A 570 -18.68 6.47 49.93
C LEU A 570 -19.70 7.01 50.95
N ALA A 571 -19.21 7.52 52.07
CA ALA A 571 -20.03 8.03 53.17
C ALA A 571 -20.90 9.24 52.79
N ASP A 572 -20.47 9.99 51.77
CA ASP A 572 -21.18 11.16 51.21
C ASP A 572 -22.19 10.79 50.11
N GLY A 573 -22.45 9.49 49.90
CA GLY A 573 -23.38 8.99 48.89
C GLY A 573 -22.81 8.90 47.47
N ARG A 574 -21.58 9.38 47.21
CA ARG A 574 -20.93 9.21 45.90
C ARG A 574 -20.53 7.75 45.68
N THR A 575 -20.60 7.30 44.42
CA THR A 575 -20.24 5.93 44.04
C THR A 575 -19.10 5.90 43.03
N VAL A 576 -18.06 5.13 43.33
CA VAL A 576 -16.99 4.78 42.40
C VAL A 576 -17.30 3.39 41.84
N GLU A 577 -17.79 3.34 40.60
CA GLU A 577 -18.24 2.11 39.97
C GLU A 577 -17.78 1.97 38.51
N GLY A 578 -17.67 0.73 38.04
CA GLY A 578 -17.30 0.40 36.67
C GLY A 578 -16.88 -1.06 36.47
N THR A 579 -16.59 -1.41 35.21
CA THR A 579 -16.03 -2.70 34.83
C THR A 579 -14.55 -2.77 35.25
N ALA A 580 -14.20 -3.71 36.11
CA ALA A 580 -12.84 -3.90 36.57
C ALA A 580 -11.96 -4.54 35.49
N SER A 581 -10.72 -4.06 35.36
CA SER A 581 -9.72 -4.67 34.49
C SER A 581 -9.42 -6.10 34.91
N CYS A 582 -9.28 -6.36 36.22
CA CYS A 582 -9.01 -7.66 36.80
C CYS A 582 -10.04 -8.02 37.90
N ALA A 583 -10.67 -9.18 37.75
CA ALA A 583 -11.64 -9.71 38.72
C ALA A 583 -11.02 -10.00 40.10
N GLN A 584 -9.85 -10.63 40.13
CA GLN A 584 -9.17 -11.04 41.37
C GLN A 584 -8.78 -9.83 42.21
N THR A 585 -8.14 -8.83 41.60
CA THR A 585 -7.81 -7.57 42.25
C THR A 585 -9.05 -6.85 42.78
N ALA A 586 -10.16 -6.86 42.03
CA ALA A 586 -11.43 -6.27 42.48
C ALA A 586 -12.00 -6.97 43.73
N HIS A 587 -11.93 -8.31 43.79
CA HIS A 587 -12.34 -9.07 44.97
C HIS A 587 -11.42 -8.81 46.18
N ARG A 588 -10.10 -8.69 45.97
CA ARG A 588 -9.16 -8.32 47.05
C ARG A 588 -9.39 -6.91 47.58
N ILE A 589 -9.69 -5.93 46.72
CA ILE A 589 -10.09 -4.57 47.14
C ILE A 589 -11.34 -4.62 48.03
N VAL A 590 -12.35 -5.41 47.67
CA VAL A 590 -13.57 -5.57 48.49
C VAL A 590 -13.24 -6.20 49.84
N ALA A 591 -12.39 -7.23 49.89
CA ALA A 591 -11.97 -7.87 51.13
C ALA A 591 -11.19 -6.91 52.04
N LEU A 592 -10.25 -6.13 51.48
CA LEU A 592 -9.49 -5.13 52.22
C LEU A 592 -10.37 -4.02 52.79
N VAL A 593 -11.39 -3.58 52.06
CA VAL A 593 -12.31 -2.53 52.55
C VAL A 593 -13.23 -3.04 53.67
N ARG A 594 -13.60 -4.31 53.69
CA ARG A 594 -14.49 -4.89 54.72
C ARG A 594 -13.86 -4.98 56.11
N ASN A 595 -12.53 -5.02 56.22
CA ASN A 595 -11.81 -5.33 57.45
C ASN A 595 -11.25 -4.09 58.20
N VAL A 596 -11.88 -2.91 58.10
CA VAL A 596 -11.38 -1.66 58.73
C VAL A 596 -12.49 -0.98 59.55
N PRO A 597 -12.28 -0.64 60.85
CA PRO A 597 -13.21 0.20 61.60
C PRO A 597 -13.13 1.65 61.10
N ALA A 598 -14.28 2.32 60.99
CA ALA A 598 -14.36 3.69 60.50
C ALA A 598 -13.77 4.71 61.51
N PRO A 599 -12.91 5.65 61.09
CA PRO A 599 -12.64 6.87 61.83
C PRO A 599 -13.08 8.14 61.07
N ALA A 600 -13.23 9.21 61.84
CA ALA A 600 -13.88 10.49 61.53
C ALA A 600 -13.25 11.29 60.39
N ALA A 601 -14.09 12.12 59.75
CA ALA A 601 -13.76 13.03 58.65
C ALA A 601 -12.85 14.20 59.10
N PRO A 602 -12.04 14.74 58.18
CA PRO A 602 -12.37 16.09 57.69
C PRO A 602 -12.14 16.34 56.18
N SER A 603 -12.34 17.61 55.84
CA SER A 603 -12.94 18.31 54.70
C SER A 603 -12.20 18.42 53.35
N GLY A 604 -13.02 18.49 52.30
CA GLY A 604 -12.89 19.48 51.22
C GLY A 604 -12.32 18.99 49.88
N THR A 605 -13.15 18.96 48.82
CA THR A 605 -12.66 19.15 47.44
C THR A 605 -13.75 19.70 46.52
N GLN A 606 -13.36 20.71 45.75
CA GLN A 606 -14.20 21.60 44.92
C GLN A 606 -14.99 20.89 43.79
N PRO A 607 -16.13 21.46 43.36
CA PRO A 607 -16.89 20.96 42.22
C PRO A 607 -16.26 21.40 40.88
N THR A 608 -16.31 20.50 39.89
CA THR A 608 -15.95 20.78 38.50
C THR A 608 -17.07 21.57 37.81
N THR A 609 -16.74 22.71 37.21
CA THR A 609 -17.70 23.65 36.60
C THR A 609 -18.28 23.16 35.27
N PRO A 610 -19.54 23.53 34.93
CA PRO A 610 -20.26 23.11 33.72
C PRO A 610 -19.63 23.55 32.38
N ALA A 611 -18.62 24.42 32.39
CA ALA A 611 -17.86 24.85 31.21
C ALA A 611 -17.10 23.69 30.51
N ASP A 612 -16.65 22.69 31.26
CA ASP A 612 -15.90 21.54 30.72
C ASP A 612 -16.78 20.57 29.91
N ARG A 613 -18.09 20.52 30.19
CA ARG A 613 -19.04 19.67 29.44
C ARG A 613 -19.35 20.23 28.06
N ARG A 614 -19.48 21.56 27.91
CA ARG A 614 -19.77 22.19 26.61
C ARG A 614 -18.58 22.14 25.66
N ARG A 615 -17.35 22.27 26.18
CA ARG A 615 -16.11 22.16 25.39
C ARG A 615 -15.87 20.73 24.89
N ALA A 616 -16.16 19.72 25.72
CA ALA A 616 -16.05 18.31 25.34
C ALA A 616 -17.06 17.87 24.26
N LEU A 617 -18.27 18.47 24.24
CA LEU A 617 -19.29 18.16 23.23
C LEU A 617 -18.93 18.74 21.85
N ARG A 618 -18.36 19.96 21.82
CA ARG A 618 -17.84 20.60 20.60
C ARG A 618 -16.65 19.83 20.00
N ASP A 619 -15.71 19.39 20.83
CA ASP A 619 -14.54 18.61 20.37
C ASP A 619 -14.91 17.18 19.92
N ALA A 620 -15.99 16.61 20.46
CA ALA A 620 -16.55 15.33 20.04
C ALA A 620 -17.25 15.43 18.68
N LEU A 621 -18.00 16.51 18.42
CA LEU A 621 -18.64 16.78 17.14
C LEU A 621 -17.61 17.01 16.01
N VAL A 622 -16.51 17.70 16.29
CA VAL A 622 -15.42 17.91 15.30
C VAL A 622 -14.62 16.63 15.03
N SER A 623 -14.50 15.72 16.02
CA SER A 623 -13.86 14.40 15.82
C SER A 623 -14.72 13.42 15.03
N PHE A 624 -16.00 13.73 14.79
CA PHE A 624 -16.91 12.92 13.97
C PHE A 624 -16.65 13.12 12.47
N VAL A 625 -16.14 14.28 12.06
CA VAL A 625 -15.83 14.62 10.66
C VAL A 625 -14.41 14.21 10.27
N VAL A 626 -13.42 14.44 11.14
CA VAL A 626 -12.03 13.96 10.95
C VAL A 626 -11.53 13.33 12.25
N PRO A 627 -11.48 11.98 12.32
CA PRO A 627 -10.98 11.25 13.48
C PRO A 627 -9.55 11.67 13.84
N GLY A 628 -9.37 12.23 15.05
CA GLY A 628 -8.06 12.67 15.56
C GLY A 628 -7.95 14.18 15.78
N VAL A 629 -8.79 15.01 15.14
CA VAL A 629 -8.74 16.49 15.26
C VAL A 629 -9.10 16.98 16.66
N GLY A 630 -10.11 16.40 17.32
CA GLY A 630 -10.40 16.75 18.71
C GLY A 630 -9.29 16.36 19.69
N GLN A 631 -8.48 15.33 19.37
CA GLN A 631 -7.28 15.01 20.17
C GLN A 631 -6.13 16.00 19.90
N TYR A 632 -6.00 16.49 18.67
CA TYR A 632 -5.01 17.52 18.30
C TYR A 632 -5.30 18.86 18.98
N LEU A 633 -6.56 19.31 18.95
CA LEU A 633 -7.03 20.55 19.58
C LEU A 633 -6.90 20.51 21.12
N GLN A 634 -7.00 19.32 21.71
CA GLN A 634 -6.74 19.10 23.14
C GLN A 634 -5.25 18.96 23.49
N ARG A 635 -4.34 19.34 22.58
CA ARG A 635 -2.87 19.26 22.69
C ARG A 635 -2.33 17.83 22.91
N ARG A 636 -3.09 16.79 22.55
CA ARG A 636 -2.69 15.37 22.65
C ARG A 636 -2.08 14.86 21.34
N ARG A 637 -1.00 15.52 20.92
CA ARG A 637 -0.38 15.38 19.58
C ARG A 637 -0.01 13.93 19.20
N GLY A 638 0.47 13.12 20.14
CA GLY A 638 0.84 11.73 19.85
C GLY A 638 -0.33 10.75 19.74
N THR A 639 -1.49 11.06 20.32
CA THR A 639 -2.72 10.27 20.15
C THR A 639 -3.44 10.70 18.88
N ALA A 640 -3.43 12.00 18.58
CA ALA A 640 -3.86 12.52 17.30
C ALA A 640 -3.05 11.89 16.15
N LEU A 641 -1.72 11.81 16.26
CA LEU A 641 -0.86 11.16 15.26
C LEU A 641 -1.25 9.69 15.05
N VAL A 642 -1.35 8.88 16.11
CA VAL A 642 -1.73 7.46 15.98
C VAL A 642 -3.13 7.29 15.37
N VAL A 643 -4.10 8.13 15.75
CA VAL A 643 -5.45 8.09 15.17
C VAL A 643 -5.43 8.57 13.72
N PHE A 644 -4.66 9.59 13.36
CA PHE A 644 -4.44 10.02 11.97
C PHE A 644 -3.73 8.95 11.15
N THR A 645 -2.75 8.22 11.71
CA THR A 645 -2.05 7.13 11.02
C THR A 645 -2.96 5.92 10.82
N ILE A 646 -3.75 5.53 11.83
CA ILE A 646 -4.73 4.45 11.71
C ILE A 646 -5.85 4.85 10.74
N TRP A 647 -6.37 6.08 10.83
CA TRP A 647 -7.40 6.59 9.93
C TRP A 647 -6.87 6.75 8.50
N GLY A 648 -5.64 7.23 8.32
CA GLY A 648 -4.96 7.27 7.02
C GLY A 648 -4.67 5.88 6.44
N ALA A 649 -4.27 4.91 7.27
CA ALA A 649 -4.08 3.52 6.86
C ALA A 649 -5.41 2.80 6.53
N LEU A 650 -6.51 3.16 7.19
CA LEU A 650 -7.86 2.65 6.90
C LEU A 650 -8.50 3.35 5.69
N LEU A 651 -8.16 4.62 5.46
CA LEU A 651 -8.56 5.36 4.26
C LEU A 651 -7.71 5.04 3.05
N LEU A 652 -6.48 4.56 3.16
CA LEU A 652 -5.67 4.17 1.99
C LEU A 652 -6.39 3.12 1.10
N PRO A 653 -7.01 2.06 1.66
CA PRO A 653 -7.89 1.17 0.91
C PRO A 653 -9.16 1.85 0.40
N GLY A 654 -9.80 2.72 1.19
CA GLY A 654 -11.05 3.40 0.82
C GLY A 654 -10.87 4.48 -0.24
N ALA A 655 -9.77 5.23 -0.20
CA ALA A 655 -9.33 6.20 -1.18
C ALA A 655 -8.81 5.49 -2.43
N TYR A 656 -8.16 4.32 -2.29
CA TYR A 656 -7.85 3.45 -3.43
C TYR A 656 -9.11 2.91 -4.10
N VAL A 657 -10.12 2.46 -3.33
CA VAL A 657 -11.41 1.98 -3.86
C VAL A 657 -12.24 3.11 -4.45
N ALA A 658 -12.28 4.29 -3.81
CA ALA A 658 -12.95 5.48 -4.33
C ALA A 658 -12.25 6.02 -5.58
N TRP A 659 -10.92 6.08 -5.59
CA TRP A 659 -10.12 6.41 -6.78
C TRP A 659 -10.31 5.37 -7.89
N ALA A 660 -10.29 4.07 -7.59
CA ALA A 660 -10.57 3.00 -8.56
C ALA A 660 -12.04 2.97 -9.03
N ALA A 661 -12.98 3.48 -8.22
CA ALA A 661 -14.38 3.63 -8.60
C ALA A 661 -14.66 4.88 -9.44
N TRP A 662 -13.82 5.93 -9.29
CA TRP A 662 -13.89 7.20 -10.02
C TRP A 662 -13.00 7.23 -11.28
N TRP A 663 -12.04 6.30 -11.40
CA TRP A 663 -11.18 6.14 -12.56
C TRP A 663 -11.90 5.36 -13.69
N PRO A 664 -11.87 5.82 -14.96
CA PRO A 664 -12.61 5.20 -16.06
C PRO A 664 -12.17 3.79 -16.46
N ALA A 665 -11.14 3.19 -15.85
CA ALA A 665 -10.62 1.88 -16.25
C ALA A 665 -11.37 0.68 -15.64
N LYS A 666 -12.67 0.81 -15.34
CA LYS A 666 -13.49 -0.28 -14.75
C LYS A 666 -13.55 -1.54 -15.64
N ASP A 667 -13.22 -1.43 -16.93
CA ASP A 667 -13.28 -2.53 -17.88
C ASP A 667 -11.95 -3.25 -18.16
N VAL A 668 -10.86 -2.76 -17.57
CA VAL A 668 -9.58 -3.46 -17.55
C VAL A 668 -9.45 -4.15 -16.20
N SER A 669 -9.34 -5.47 -16.21
CA SER A 669 -9.27 -6.33 -15.03
C SER A 669 -8.40 -5.74 -13.89
N LEU A 670 -8.85 -5.94 -12.64
CA LEU A 670 -8.20 -5.48 -11.40
C LEU A 670 -6.67 -5.72 -11.24
N PRO A 671 -5.97 -6.58 -12.02
CA PRO A 671 -4.50 -6.59 -12.05
C PRO A 671 -3.86 -5.41 -12.82
N CYS A 672 -4.55 -4.79 -13.79
CA CYS A 672 -3.96 -3.73 -14.65
C CYS A 672 -3.72 -2.40 -13.91
N ALA A 673 -4.46 -2.11 -12.85
CA ALA A 673 -4.21 -0.92 -12.04
C ALA A 673 -2.86 -0.98 -11.29
N CYS A 674 -2.29 -2.18 -11.11
CA CYS A 674 -0.99 -2.37 -10.47
C CYS A 674 0.19 -2.36 -11.46
N SER A 675 0.00 -2.76 -12.72
CA SER A 675 1.07 -2.77 -13.74
C SER A 675 1.34 -1.40 -14.36
N TRP A 676 0.32 -0.54 -14.41
CA TRP A 676 0.43 0.82 -14.95
C TRP A 676 0.92 1.85 -13.93
N ARG A 677 0.81 1.59 -12.61
CA ARG A 677 1.29 2.48 -11.53
C ARG A 677 2.66 2.12 -10.96
N SER A 678 3.23 0.95 -11.27
CA SER A 678 4.60 0.62 -10.86
C SER A 678 5.68 1.24 -11.75
N ARG A 679 5.32 2.18 -12.63
CA ARG A 679 6.22 2.91 -13.56
C ARG A 679 6.09 4.44 -13.35
N CYS A 680 6.15 4.88 -12.10
CA CYS A 680 6.34 6.28 -11.69
C CYS A 680 7.40 6.38 -10.60
#